data_AF-A0A814YJS4-F1
#
_entry.id   AF-A0A814YJS4-F1
#
_cell.length_a   1.000
_cell.length_b   1.000
_cell.length_c   1.000
_cell.angle_alpha   90.00
_cell.angle_beta   90.00
_cell.angle_gamma   90.00
#
_symmetry.space_group_name_H-M   'P 1'
#
loop_
_entity.id
_entity.type
_entity.pdbx_description
1 polymer ?
#
loop_
_entity_poly.entity_id
_entity_poly.type
_entity_poly.pdbx_seq_one_letter_code
_entity_poly.pdbx_strand_id
1 'polypeptide(L)'
;MHRADNKNNAKKKKSQNIITVPRIDIVLLIVGTRGDVQPFVALGRVLLAAGHRVRLATHEKCRKFVRENGLEFFSLARNPADLMSFIYVAGDLIKHRHVITDILTSTWHACTVEDDETGKPFTAEAIIANPPSFVPRVDIVLLIVGTRGDVQPFVALGRVLLAAGHRVRLATHETFRKFVRGNGLEFFPLAGNPADLMSFVVKNSGIIPSISSIAAGDLIKHRHVITDILTSTWHACTVEDDETGKPFTAEAIIANPPSFGHIHCAHKLQIPLHIMFTMPWSPTTAFPHPFFTVDYSKASVEKVNMLSYSAVEMFAWSSMRDIVNEFRNDTLGLPSLHTRQATYMMIDERVPFTYCWSPSFVPKPNDWASYINVSGFFFLDHDATTDTKIPDGLVKFLGLSNHYRNESLSPVIYIGFGSITGYDSDRILYIILEALEKTGYRAVLSGLAKDNDKLPKNVFKLIIFHMIGFFNMVISAVCHHGGAGTTAAGLRAGKPTIIVPFFGDQFFWGNAIEKNGAGPRALPGKNLTADDLAEAFKFVHQPKVRAAAERIRDAILKENGCEEALRAFHTHLPTSRMRSDLESTYTACYTLNEFHLQISRHVAQVLVISGRIKATQLHLHSTRYWPSMFDNRIHPPFHGIIKHSQKAIVQIFSDTTTGFKQAMHSHTWTKSTYNVVESVLLGLINGIGHLCIGCLSLYGELTDVLNAVPSYYDPYNESSYHSRPYVIDFDTGINAAMCAFIDGWKDGMMDVVTKPRIGYERHGKLGGVAGLLIGVVNSLFKPVVGTLSSLTWFCRGIYANINNERLVDKGLETYTVNTLGLGSLPSTITQEELKQHYNNNMKQTVKTASIVSGHDSDRILYIVLEALEKTGYRAVLSCLAKDNDKLLKNVFKIDNISHDWLFQHVSAVCHHGGAGTTAAGLRAGKSTIIVPFFGDQFFWSNAIEKNGAGPRALPGKNLTSDDLAKAFKFVHQPKVRAAAERIRDAILKENGCEEALRIFHIHLPISRMRSDLESTYTACYRLDEFHLQISRHVAQVLVISGRIKAT
;
A
#
# COMPACT_ATOMS: atom_id res chain seq x y z
N MET A 1 -4.76 45.18 -35.46
CA MET A 1 -5.21 44.98 -34.07
C MET A 1 -4.73 43.65 -33.43
N HIS A 2 -3.57 43.11 -33.84
CA HIS A 2 -3.07 41.79 -33.39
C HIS A 2 -1.72 41.83 -32.64
N ARG A 3 -1.34 43.00 -32.08
CA ARG A 3 -0.05 43.18 -31.37
C ARG A 3 -0.15 43.66 -29.92
N ALA A 4 -1.36 43.80 -29.36
CA ALA A 4 -1.58 44.28 -27.99
C ALA A 4 -1.91 43.18 -26.96
N ASP A 5 -2.56 42.07 -27.37
CA ASP A 5 -3.02 41.05 -26.41
C ASP A 5 -1.93 40.05 -25.96
N ASN A 6 -0.79 39.99 -26.65
CA ASN A 6 0.31 39.11 -26.27
C ASN A 6 1.20 39.65 -25.12
N LYS A 7 1.02 40.90 -24.68
CA LYS A 7 1.79 41.45 -23.55
C LYS A 7 1.14 41.24 -22.18
N ASN A 8 -0.19 41.07 -22.12
CA ASN A 8 -0.90 40.83 -20.86
C ASN A 8 -0.99 39.35 -20.47
N ASN A 9 -0.96 38.42 -21.42
CA ASN A 9 -0.87 36.98 -21.13
C ASN A 9 0.55 36.50 -20.82
N ALA A 10 1.60 37.21 -21.25
CA ALA A 10 2.99 36.90 -20.93
C ALA A 10 3.37 37.24 -19.47
N LYS A 11 2.59 38.05 -18.75
CA LYS A 11 2.81 38.36 -17.33
C LYS A 11 2.13 37.41 -16.34
N LYS A 12 1.17 36.57 -16.79
CA LYS A 12 0.47 35.57 -15.95
C LYS A 12 0.84 34.11 -16.23
N LYS A 13 1.67 33.85 -17.25
CA LYS A 13 2.26 32.54 -17.56
C LYS A 13 3.79 32.57 -17.54
N LYS A 14 4.40 33.23 -16.54
CA LYS A 14 5.64 32.66 -16.01
C LYS A 14 5.21 31.42 -15.26
N SER A 15 5.25 30.28 -15.95
CA SER A 15 5.57 29.03 -15.25
C SER A 15 6.69 29.39 -14.28
N GLN A 16 6.49 29.16 -12.99
CA GLN A 16 7.62 28.84 -12.15
C GLN A 16 8.21 27.61 -12.82
N ASN A 17 9.13 27.80 -13.76
CA ASN A 17 10.17 26.84 -14.01
C ASN A 17 10.80 26.71 -12.64
N ILE A 18 10.36 25.72 -11.87
CA ILE A 18 11.03 25.30 -10.65
C ILE A 18 12.42 24.99 -11.17
N ILE A 19 13.34 25.92 -10.95
CA ILE A 19 14.74 25.67 -11.25
C ILE A 19 15.09 24.60 -10.23
N THR A 20 15.05 23.34 -10.65
CA THR A 20 15.47 22.20 -9.84
C THR A 20 16.93 22.42 -9.50
N VAL A 21 17.17 22.81 -8.26
CA VAL A 21 18.49 22.93 -7.68
C VAL A 21 19.07 21.52 -7.63
N PRO A 22 20.26 21.27 -8.18
CA PRO A 22 20.87 19.95 -8.08
C PRO A 22 21.08 19.58 -6.61
N ARG A 23 21.17 18.29 -6.31
CA ARG A 23 21.58 17.83 -4.99
C ARG A 23 23.02 18.30 -4.72
N ILE A 24 23.24 18.86 -3.54
CA ILE A 24 24.51 19.45 -3.10
C ILE A 24 24.80 18.90 -1.69
N ASP A 25 26.07 18.68 -1.40
CA ASP A 25 26.56 18.39 -0.06
C ASP A 25 26.83 19.71 0.67
N ILE A 26 26.15 19.93 1.79
CA ILE A 26 26.17 21.20 2.53
C ILE A 26 26.76 20.95 3.91
N VAL A 27 27.81 21.71 4.26
CA VAL A 27 28.36 21.74 5.61
C VAL A 27 27.88 23.01 6.32
N LEU A 28 27.09 22.84 7.38
CA LEU A 28 26.70 23.90 8.29
C LEU A 28 27.78 24.02 9.37
N LEU A 29 28.53 25.13 9.35
CA LEU A 29 29.63 25.39 10.28
C LEU A 29 29.19 26.35 11.37
N ILE A 30 29.13 25.90 12.63
CA ILE A 30 28.66 26.73 13.75
C ILE A 30 29.59 26.58 14.95
N VAL A 31 30.14 27.71 15.40
CA VAL A 31 30.85 27.83 16.67
C VAL A 31 30.01 28.70 17.61
N GLY A 32 29.55 28.13 18.71
CA GLY A 32 28.70 28.84 19.67
C GLY A 32 28.13 27.88 20.71
N THR A 33 27.23 28.38 21.55
CA THR A 33 26.48 27.57 22.52
C THR A 33 25.37 26.74 21.85
N ARG A 34 24.68 25.88 22.60
CA ARG A 34 23.51 25.14 22.09
C ARG A 34 22.45 26.06 21.47
N GLY A 35 22.26 27.27 22.01
CA GLY A 35 21.32 28.25 21.48
C GLY A 35 21.68 28.74 20.08
N ASP A 36 22.98 28.78 19.77
CA ASP A 36 23.49 29.17 18.46
C ASP A 36 23.41 28.00 17.45
N VAL A 37 23.54 26.76 17.93
CA VAL A 37 23.46 25.54 17.09
C VAL A 37 22.03 25.20 16.69
N GLN A 38 21.06 25.41 17.60
CA GLN A 38 19.66 24.99 17.42
C GLN A 38 18.98 25.55 16.15
N PRO A 39 19.12 26.84 15.77
CA PRO A 39 18.56 27.36 14.52
C PRO A 39 19.12 26.67 13.27
N PHE A 40 20.39 26.29 13.27
CA PHE A 40 21.03 25.61 12.14
C PHE A 40 20.70 24.12 12.09
N VAL A 41 20.37 23.50 13.22
CA VAL A 41 19.74 22.18 13.23
C VAL A 41 18.36 22.25 12.53
N ALA A 42 17.56 23.27 12.83
CA ALA A 42 16.27 23.45 12.17
C ALA A 42 16.42 23.71 10.66
N LEU A 43 17.35 24.59 10.26
CA LEU A 43 17.68 24.84 8.85
C LEU A 43 18.20 23.57 8.16
N GLY A 44 19.07 22.81 8.83
CA GLY A 44 19.62 21.56 8.32
C GLY A 44 18.53 20.53 8.02
N ARG A 45 17.49 20.44 8.86
CA ARG A 45 16.34 19.57 8.60
C ARG A 45 15.55 19.99 7.37
N VAL A 46 15.37 21.29 7.14
CA VAL A 46 14.70 21.82 5.94
C VAL A 46 15.54 21.56 4.69
N LEU A 47 16.86 21.75 4.76
CA LEU A 47 17.78 21.42 3.67
C LEU A 47 17.81 19.92 3.35
N LEU A 48 17.77 19.04 4.37
CA LEU A 48 17.63 17.58 4.19
C LEU A 48 16.29 17.23 3.53
N ALA A 49 15.18 17.82 3.98
CA ALA A 49 13.86 17.61 3.40
C ALA A 49 13.77 18.09 1.94
N ALA A 50 14.53 19.12 1.58
CA ALA A 50 14.72 19.59 0.21
C ALA A 50 15.61 18.67 -0.66
N GLY A 51 16.09 17.54 -0.11
CA GLY A 51 16.85 16.52 -0.82
C GLY A 51 18.37 16.70 -0.80
N HIS A 52 18.90 17.70 -0.11
CA HIS A 52 20.34 17.90 0.04
C HIS A 52 20.94 16.93 1.07
N ARG A 53 22.26 16.71 1.01
CA ARG A 53 22.99 16.05 2.11
C ARG A 53 23.54 17.14 3.01
N VAL A 54 23.30 17.03 4.32
CA VAL A 54 23.65 18.09 5.27
C VAL A 54 24.46 17.50 6.42
N ARG A 55 25.62 18.10 6.67
CA ARG A 55 26.46 17.84 7.83
C ARG A 55 26.57 19.10 8.66
N LEU A 56 26.42 18.99 9.97
CA LEU A 56 26.57 20.09 10.90
C LEU A 56 27.86 19.91 11.70
N ALA A 57 28.82 20.81 11.48
CA ALA A 57 30.05 20.85 12.23
C ALA A 57 29.94 21.84 13.39
N THR A 58 30.12 21.36 14.62
CA THR A 58 30.08 22.20 15.82
C THR A 58 30.86 21.58 16.98
N HIS A 59 30.70 22.09 18.20
CA HIS A 59 31.37 21.57 19.38
C HIS A 59 30.82 20.20 19.82
N GLU A 60 31.68 19.34 20.35
CA GLU A 60 31.41 17.95 20.75
C GLU A 60 30.17 17.78 21.65
N LYS A 61 29.94 18.69 22.61
CA LYS A 61 28.78 18.63 23.51
C LYS A 61 27.42 18.66 22.80
N CYS A 62 27.35 19.10 21.54
CA CYS A 62 26.13 19.11 20.74
C CYS A 62 25.93 17.84 19.90
N ARG A 63 26.88 16.88 19.88
CA ARG A 63 26.80 15.64 19.08
C ARG A 63 25.45 14.94 19.23
N LYS A 64 25.06 14.66 20.47
CA LYS A 64 23.80 13.97 20.78
C LYS A 64 22.59 14.73 20.23
N PHE A 65 22.52 16.05 20.48
CA PHE A 65 21.43 16.90 20.02
C PHE A 65 21.30 16.96 18.49
N VAL A 66 22.43 17.02 17.77
CA VAL A 66 22.46 17.05 16.30
C VAL A 66 22.01 15.70 15.73
N ARG A 67 22.57 14.59 16.23
CA ARG A 67 22.24 13.22 15.76
C ARG A 67 20.78 12.84 16.06
N GLU A 68 20.25 13.19 17.23
CA GLU A 68 18.83 12.97 17.58
C GLU A 68 17.86 13.71 16.65
N ASN A 69 18.31 14.77 15.98
CA ASN A 69 17.53 15.52 14.99
C ASN A 69 17.77 15.06 13.54
N GLY A 70 18.44 13.92 13.33
CA GLY A 70 18.62 13.28 12.03
C GLY A 70 19.67 13.93 11.14
N LEU A 71 20.57 14.75 11.70
CA LEU A 71 21.68 15.39 10.97
C LEU A 71 23.00 14.66 11.22
N GLU A 72 23.87 14.67 10.22
CA GLU A 72 25.25 14.21 10.34
C GLU A 72 26.06 15.22 11.17
N PHE A 73 26.89 14.75 12.12
CA PHE A 73 27.65 15.60 13.05
C PHE A 73 29.15 15.56 12.72
N PHE A 74 29.84 16.69 12.87
CA PHE A 74 31.30 16.76 12.83
C PHE A 74 31.85 17.65 13.96
N SER A 75 32.93 17.22 14.63
CA SER A 75 33.52 18.01 15.72
C SER A 75 34.53 19.04 15.20
N LEU A 76 34.34 20.31 15.54
CA LEU A 76 35.22 21.42 15.10
C LEU A 76 36.49 21.59 15.93
N ALA A 77 36.66 20.86 17.04
CA ALA A 77 37.87 20.91 17.86
C ALA A 77 38.13 19.58 18.55
N ARG A 78 39.41 19.16 18.60
CA ARG A 78 39.83 17.92 19.28
C ARG A 78 39.59 17.96 20.79
N ASN A 79 39.72 19.15 21.41
CA ASN A 79 39.46 19.34 22.84
C ASN A 79 38.21 20.22 23.07
N PRO A 80 37.12 19.64 23.62
CA PRO A 80 35.89 20.38 23.92
C PRO A 80 36.06 21.48 24.98
N ALA A 81 37.06 21.40 25.85
CA ALA A 81 37.30 22.40 26.90
C ALA A 81 37.87 23.71 26.32
N ASP A 82 38.77 23.61 25.35
CA ASP A 82 39.45 24.76 24.75
C ASP A 82 38.50 25.58 23.87
N LEU A 83 37.65 24.91 23.09
CA LEU A 83 36.62 25.58 22.30
C LEU A 83 35.58 26.28 23.18
N MET A 84 35.20 25.68 24.31
CA MET A 84 34.30 26.33 25.28
C MET A 84 34.98 27.53 25.95
N SER A 85 36.26 27.43 26.32
CA SER A 85 37.01 28.56 26.86
C SER A 85 37.07 29.74 25.88
N PHE A 86 37.24 29.46 24.59
CA PHE A 86 37.19 30.45 23.51
C PHE A 86 35.81 31.09 23.35
N ILE A 87 34.73 30.31 23.48
CA ILE A 87 33.34 30.81 23.40
C ILE A 87 33.00 31.72 24.59
N TYR A 88 33.50 31.45 25.80
CA TYR A 88 33.14 32.20 27.01
C TYR A 88 34.10 33.35 27.35
N VAL A 89 35.36 33.32 26.89
CA VAL A 89 36.40 34.30 27.24
C VAL A 89 36.92 34.95 25.96
N ALA A 90 36.08 35.77 25.30
CA ALA A 90 36.44 36.49 24.08
C ALA A 90 37.42 37.68 24.32
N GLY A 91 38.44 37.49 25.17
CA GLY A 91 39.32 38.56 25.64
C GLY A 91 40.76 38.49 25.13
N ASP A 92 41.26 37.33 24.69
CA ASP A 92 42.69 37.19 24.36
C ASP A 92 42.92 36.24 23.18
N LEU A 93 42.75 36.77 21.95
CA LEU A 93 42.93 36.04 20.68
C LEU A 93 44.33 35.39 20.55
N ILE A 94 45.34 35.94 21.23
CA ILE A 94 46.71 35.42 21.21
C ILE A 94 46.80 34.10 21.97
N LYS A 95 46.14 33.98 23.13
CA LYS A 95 46.11 32.73 23.93
C LYS A 95 45.38 31.60 23.23
N HIS A 96 44.39 31.90 22.40
CA HIS A 96 43.55 30.90 21.72
C HIS A 96 43.95 30.62 20.25
N ARG A 97 45.13 31.08 19.79
CA ARG A 97 45.59 30.88 18.41
C ARG A 97 45.59 29.40 17.96
N HIS A 98 45.96 28.49 18.85
CA HIS A 98 45.96 27.05 18.57
C HIS A 98 44.53 26.52 18.33
N VAL A 99 43.55 27.00 19.10
CA VAL A 99 42.13 26.66 18.92
C VAL A 99 41.61 27.14 17.58
N ILE A 100 42.00 28.34 17.13
CA ILE A 100 41.62 28.88 15.81
C ILE A 100 42.20 28.02 14.69
N THR A 101 43.48 27.65 14.78
CA THR A 101 44.11 26.74 13.80
C THR A 101 43.41 25.38 13.76
N ASP A 102 43.03 24.84 14.91
CA ASP A 102 42.28 23.60 15.01
C ASP A 102 40.88 23.72 14.40
N ILE A 103 40.16 24.83 14.62
CA ILE A 103 38.86 25.08 13.98
C ILE A 103 39.00 25.15 12.46
N LEU A 104 40.00 25.87 11.94
CA LEU A 104 40.23 25.99 10.50
C LEU A 104 40.58 24.64 9.86
N THR A 105 41.45 23.87 10.52
CA THR A 105 41.84 22.53 10.07
C THR A 105 40.66 21.55 10.13
N SER A 106 39.89 21.58 11.22
CA SER A 106 38.66 20.79 11.37
C SER A 106 37.59 21.20 10.37
N THR A 107 37.50 22.48 10.00
CA THR A 107 36.56 22.98 8.98
C THR A 107 36.89 22.39 7.61
N TRP A 108 38.17 22.34 7.25
CA TRP A 108 38.62 21.67 6.03
C TRP A 108 38.29 20.17 6.04
N HIS A 109 38.52 19.48 7.17
CA HIS A 109 38.16 18.07 7.32
C HIS A 109 36.64 17.83 7.29
N ALA A 110 35.84 18.73 7.87
CA ALA A 110 34.39 18.67 7.82
C ALA A 110 33.87 18.71 6.37
N CYS A 111 34.63 19.34 5.46
CA CYS A 111 34.33 19.41 4.03
C CYS A 111 34.89 18.21 3.23
N THR A 112 35.81 17.40 3.77
CA THR A 112 36.62 16.44 2.98
C THR A 112 36.68 15.00 3.51
N VAL A 113 36.22 14.71 4.73
CA VAL A 113 36.31 13.37 5.39
C VAL A 113 34.92 12.73 5.51
N GLU A 114 34.80 11.39 5.36
CA GLU A 114 33.50 10.68 5.43
C GLU A 114 32.92 10.58 6.86
N ASP A 115 33.75 10.29 7.85
CA ASP A 115 33.36 10.02 9.25
C ASP A 115 34.45 10.58 10.19
N ASP A 116 34.04 11.21 11.28
CA ASP A 116 34.97 11.75 12.29
C ASP A 116 35.77 10.65 13.01
N GLU A 117 35.27 9.40 13.02
CA GLU A 117 35.89 8.28 13.73
C GLU A 117 36.96 7.53 12.92
N THR A 118 36.86 7.51 11.58
CA THR A 118 37.76 6.70 10.73
C THR A 118 38.91 7.49 10.11
N GLY A 119 38.81 8.82 10.05
CA GLY A 119 39.84 9.71 9.49
C GLY A 119 40.18 9.46 8.01
N LYS A 120 39.38 8.65 7.30
CA LYS A 120 39.64 8.30 5.91
C LYS A 120 39.18 9.44 4.99
N PRO A 121 40.05 9.94 4.09
CA PRO A 121 39.65 10.92 3.10
C PRO A 121 38.56 10.33 2.18
N PHE A 122 37.78 11.21 1.54
CA PHE A 122 36.79 10.85 0.52
C PHE A 122 37.48 10.18 -0.69
N THR A 123 37.84 8.89 -0.61
CA THR A 123 38.52 8.17 -1.71
C THR A 123 37.51 7.49 -2.63
N ALA A 124 37.89 7.30 -3.89
CA ALA A 124 37.07 6.61 -4.88
C ALA A 124 36.69 5.19 -4.44
N GLU A 125 37.50 4.53 -3.60
CA GLU A 125 37.24 3.18 -3.08
C GLU A 125 36.08 3.10 -2.08
N ALA A 126 35.82 4.15 -1.28
CA ALA A 126 34.74 4.13 -0.27
C ALA A 126 33.34 4.25 -0.90
N ILE A 127 33.22 5.02 -1.99
CA ILE A 127 31.96 5.20 -2.72
C ILE A 127 31.61 3.94 -3.54
N ILE A 128 32.60 3.10 -3.90
CA ILE A 128 32.40 1.78 -4.54
C ILE A 128 31.69 0.82 -3.57
N ALA A 129 31.96 0.94 -2.27
CA ALA A 129 31.44 0.04 -1.24
C ALA A 129 29.97 0.30 -0.87
N ASN A 130 29.44 1.51 -1.13
CA ASN A 130 28.09 1.92 -0.75
C ASN A 130 27.38 2.70 -1.87
N PRO A 131 26.82 2.03 -2.90
CA PRO A 131 26.01 2.72 -3.91
C PRO A 131 24.78 3.38 -3.28
N PRO A 132 24.34 4.56 -3.73
CA PRO A 132 23.21 5.28 -3.14
C PRO A 132 21.95 4.40 -3.12
N SER A 133 21.16 4.46 -2.05
CA SER A 133 19.97 3.60 -1.82
C SER A 133 18.70 4.04 -2.55
N PHE A 134 18.78 5.03 -3.44
CA PHE A 134 17.61 5.67 -4.04
C PHE A 134 17.05 4.90 -5.27
N VAL A 135 15.72 4.86 -5.42
CA VAL A 135 15.04 4.23 -6.56
C VAL A 135 15.09 5.19 -7.75
N PRO A 136 15.58 4.80 -8.95
CA PRO A 136 15.56 5.70 -10.10
C PRO A 136 14.12 6.10 -10.45
N ARG A 137 13.95 7.26 -11.10
CA ARG A 137 12.70 7.63 -11.75
C ARG A 137 12.36 6.56 -12.78
N VAL A 138 11.11 6.08 -12.74
CA VAL A 138 10.61 4.97 -13.55
C VAL A 138 9.38 5.46 -14.32
N ASP A 139 9.29 5.11 -15.61
CA ASP A 139 8.06 5.23 -16.39
C ASP A 139 7.15 4.01 -16.13
N ILE A 140 6.10 4.20 -15.32
CA ILE A 140 5.22 3.14 -14.83
C ILE A 140 3.89 3.16 -15.58
N VAL A 141 3.47 1.99 -16.07
CA VAL A 141 2.10 1.78 -16.56
C VAL A 141 1.28 1.02 -15.52
N LEU A 142 0.10 1.56 -15.19
CA LEU A 142 -0.92 0.90 -14.38
C LEU A 142 -1.94 0.26 -15.33
N LEU A 143 -1.95 -1.06 -15.49
CA LEU A 143 -2.90 -1.78 -16.33
C LEU A 143 -4.09 -2.25 -15.49
N ILE A 144 -5.18 -1.49 -15.50
CA ILE A 144 -6.33 -1.72 -14.62
C ILE A 144 -7.60 -1.96 -15.45
N VAL A 145 -8.10 -3.19 -15.39
CA VAL A 145 -9.39 -3.59 -16.00
C VAL A 145 -10.43 -3.74 -14.91
N GLY A 146 -11.59 -3.10 -15.06
CA GLY A 146 -12.67 -3.20 -14.09
C GLY A 146 -13.59 -1.98 -14.03
N THR A 147 -14.36 -1.91 -12.95
CA THR A 147 -15.32 -0.84 -12.70
C THR A 147 -14.67 0.35 -11.98
N ARG A 148 -15.45 1.38 -11.63
CA ARG A 148 -14.95 2.51 -10.82
C ARG A 148 -14.33 2.05 -9.49
N GLY A 149 -14.84 0.97 -8.89
CA GLY A 149 -14.30 0.40 -7.66
C GLY A 149 -12.88 -0.16 -7.82
N ASP A 150 -12.54 -0.60 -9.03
CA ASP A 150 -11.20 -1.08 -9.38
C ASP A 150 -10.29 0.07 -9.79
N VAL A 151 -10.78 1.06 -10.55
CA VAL A 151 -9.95 2.16 -11.08
C VAL A 151 -9.59 3.21 -10.02
N GLN A 152 -10.53 3.59 -9.16
CA GLN A 152 -10.33 4.68 -8.20
C GLN A 152 -9.16 4.46 -7.21
N PRO A 153 -8.96 3.24 -6.64
CA PRO A 153 -7.77 2.91 -5.85
C PRO A 153 -6.45 3.23 -6.57
N PHE A 154 -6.36 2.93 -7.86
CA PHE A 154 -5.13 3.12 -8.63
C PHE A 154 -4.91 4.56 -9.10
N VAL A 155 -5.96 5.37 -9.14
CA VAL A 155 -5.81 6.83 -9.24
C VAL A 155 -5.16 7.38 -7.98
N ALA A 156 -5.56 6.91 -6.79
CA ALA A 156 -4.92 7.32 -5.53
C ALA A 156 -3.45 6.88 -5.46
N LEU A 157 -3.15 5.62 -5.79
CA LEU A 157 -1.77 5.13 -5.89
C LEU A 157 -0.96 5.92 -6.92
N GLY A 158 -1.56 6.22 -8.08
CA GLY A 158 -0.92 7.00 -9.14
C GLY A 158 -0.46 8.37 -8.67
N ARG A 159 -1.26 9.08 -7.86
CA ARG A 159 -0.86 10.38 -7.27
C ARG A 159 0.35 10.25 -6.36
N VAL A 160 0.42 9.18 -5.56
CA VAL A 160 1.57 8.91 -4.67
C VAL A 160 2.82 8.55 -5.48
N LEU A 161 2.69 7.72 -6.52
CA LEU A 161 3.78 7.40 -7.44
C LEU A 161 4.31 8.63 -8.18
N LEU A 162 3.42 9.54 -8.62
CA LEU A 162 3.80 10.83 -9.21
C LEU A 162 4.55 11.71 -8.20
N ALA A 163 4.05 11.82 -6.97
CA ALA A 163 4.69 12.58 -5.89
C ALA A 163 6.07 12.02 -5.52
N ALA A 164 6.28 10.70 -5.66
CA ALA A 164 7.58 10.04 -5.51
C ALA A 164 8.54 10.29 -6.69
N GLY A 165 8.11 11.03 -7.72
CA GLY A 165 8.93 11.44 -8.87
C GLY A 165 8.85 10.53 -10.09
N HIS A 166 8.04 9.46 -10.06
CA HIS A 166 7.82 8.59 -11.20
C HIS A 166 6.94 9.26 -12.27
N ARG A 167 7.01 8.76 -13.51
CA ARG A 167 6.02 9.10 -14.54
C ARG A 167 4.98 7.99 -14.55
N VAL A 168 3.71 8.35 -14.46
CA VAL A 168 2.64 7.36 -14.31
C VAL A 168 1.61 7.51 -15.41
N ARG A 169 1.37 6.42 -16.14
CA ARG A 169 0.27 6.26 -17.07
C ARG A 169 -0.70 5.23 -16.52
N LEU A 170 -1.97 5.59 -16.40
CA LEU A 170 -3.03 4.66 -16.03
C LEU A 170 -3.81 4.27 -17.28
N ALA A 171 -3.72 2.98 -17.63
CA ALA A 171 -4.44 2.38 -18.73
C ALA A 171 -5.69 1.66 -18.21
N THR A 172 -6.87 2.12 -18.64
CA THR A 172 -8.16 1.53 -18.29
C THR A 172 -9.21 1.93 -19.35
N HIS A 173 -10.48 1.66 -19.11
CA HIS A 173 -11.55 1.92 -20.08
C HIS A 173 -11.73 3.42 -20.35
N GLU A 174 -12.06 3.75 -21.61
CA GLU A 174 -12.22 5.13 -22.13
C GLU A 174 -13.15 6.01 -21.27
N THR A 175 -14.19 5.43 -20.66
CA THR A 175 -15.14 6.13 -19.79
C THR A 175 -14.49 6.81 -18.58
N PHE A 176 -13.30 6.37 -18.15
CA PHE A 176 -12.56 6.94 -17.02
C PHE A 176 -11.52 7.99 -17.42
N ARG A 177 -11.31 8.29 -18.71
CA ARG A 177 -10.30 9.25 -19.20
C ARG A 177 -10.32 10.57 -18.44
N LYS A 178 -11.50 11.21 -18.36
CA LYS A 178 -11.67 12.51 -17.67
C LYS A 178 -11.33 12.43 -16.19
N PHE A 179 -11.69 11.32 -15.53
CA PHE A 179 -11.43 11.11 -14.11
C PHE A 179 -9.93 10.92 -13.84
N VAL A 180 -9.24 10.12 -14.65
CA VAL A 180 -7.79 9.87 -14.53
C VAL A 180 -6.99 11.15 -14.78
N ARG A 181 -7.21 11.82 -15.92
CA ARG A 181 -6.51 13.06 -16.28
C ARG A 181 -6.81 14.20 -15.30
N GLY A 182 -8.04 14.27 -14.79
CA GLY A 182 -8.43 15.23 -13.75
C GLY A 182 -7.65 15.11 -12.44
N ASN A 183 -6.98 13.97 -12.21
CA ASN A 183 -6.09 13.74 -11.07
C ASN A 183 -4.59 13.84 -11.43
N GLY A 184 -4.26 14.38 -12.62
CA GLY A 184 -2.88 14.66 -13.03
C GLY A 184 -2.10 13.47 -13.62
N LEU A 185 -2.77 12.35 -13.93
CA LEU A 185 -2.15 11.15 -14.49
C LEU A 185 -2.24 11.12 -16.02
N GLU A 186 -1.23 10.53 -16.69
CA GLU A 186 -1.33 10.17 -18.12
C GLU A 186 -2.36 9.03 -18.28
N PHE A 187 -3.08 8.99 -19.41
CA PHE A 187 -4.16 8.02 -19.64
C PHE A 187 -3.95 7.27 -20.96
N PHE A 188 -4.31 5.98 -20.97
CA PHE A 188 -4.41 5.19 -22.19
C PHE A 188 -5.70 4.34 -22.21
N PRO A 189 -6.46 4.32 -23.31
CA PRO A 189 -7.68 3.52 -23.39
C PRO A 189 -7.37 2.03 -23.62
N LEU A 190 -7.63 1.21 -22.62
CA LEU A 190 -7.75 -0.24 -22.83
C LEU A 190 -9.05 -0.55 -23.56
N ALA A 191 -8.99 -1.52 -24.46
CA ALA A 191 -10.16 -1.97 -25.21
C ALA A 191 -11.15 -2.73 -24.29
N GLY A 192 -12.34 -3.00 -24.82
CA GLY A 192 -13.42 -3.65 -24.09
C GLY A 192 -14.20 -2.71 -23.17
N ASN A 193 -15.52 -2.93 -23.11
CA ASN A 193 -16.41 -2.22 -22.21
C ASN A 193 -16.60 -3.04 -20.92
N PRO A 194 -16.36 -2.47 -19.73
CA PRO A 194 -16.48 -3.20 -18.47
C PRO A 194 -17.92 -3.69 -18.22
N ALA A 195 -18.94 -3.02 -18.78
CA ALA A 195 -20.32 -3.50 -18.68
C ALA A 195 -20.55 -4.82 -19.44
N ASP A 196 -19.92 -4.98 -20.60
CA ASP A 196 -20.06 -6.18 -21.44
C ASP A 196 -19.37 -7.37 -20.76
N LEU A 197 -18.15 -7.15 -20.23
CA LEU A 197 -17.39 -8.17 -19.49
C LEU A 197 -18.08 -8.59 -18.18
N MET A 198 -18.61 -7.64 -17.41
CA MET A 198 -19.34 -7.93 -16.17
C MET A 198 -20.66 -8.66 -16.43
N SER A 199 -21.38 -8.33 -17.51
CA SER A 199 -22.62 -9.02 -17.87
C SER A 199 -22.40 -10.50 -18.17
N PHE A 200 -21.23 -10.85 -18.73
CA PHE A 200 -20.84 -12.23 -19.03
C PHE A 200 -20.48 -13.03 -17.77
N VAL A 201 -19.68 -12.45 -16.87
CA VAL A 201 -19.27 -13.09 -15.61
C VAL A 201 -20.47 -13.32 -14.68
N VAL A 202 -21.39 -12.35 -14.62
CA VAL A 202 -22.56 -12.41 -13.73
C VAL A 202 -23.64 -13.38 -14.23
N LYS A 203 -23.83 -13.51 -15.56
CA LYS A 203 -24.76 -14.50 -16.14
C LYS A 203 -24.29 -15.95 -15.98
N ASN A 204 -22.99 -16.17 -15.79
CA ASN A 204 -22.36 -17.49 -15.69
C ASN A 204 -21.80 -17.75 -14.28
N SER A 205 -22.41 -17.18 -13.23
CA SER A 205 -21.93 -17.25 -11.84
C SER A 205 -22.11 -18.66 -11.23
N GLY A 206 -21.20 -19.55 -11.62
CA GLY A 206 -20.97 -20.92 -11.16
C GLY A 206 -19.81 -21.46 -12.00
N ILE A 207 -18.94 -22.30 -11.43
CA ILE A 207 -17.66 -22.76 -12.06
C ILE A 207 -17.85 -23.36 -13.48
N ILE A 208 -19.08 -23.70 -13.87
CA ILE A 208 -19.45 -24.21 -15.17
C ILE A 208 -20.55 -23.32 -15.76
N PRO A 209 -20.36 -22.74 -16.98
CA PRO A 209 -21.43 -22.06 -17.69
C PRO A 209 -22.66 -22.96 -17.77
N SER A 210 -23.85 -22.42 -17.58
CA SER A 210 -25.08 -23.22 -17.74
C SER A 210 -25.07 -23.92 -19.10
N ILE A 211 -25.59 -25.15 -19.19
CA ILE A 211 -25.69 -25.90 -20.46
C ILE A 211 -26.40 -25.06 -21.54
N SER A 212 -27.32 -24.17 -21.13
CA SER A 212 -27.96 -23.14 -21.96
C SER A 212 -26.98 -22.09 -22.53
N SER A 213 -25.98 -21.64 -21.77
CA SER A 213 -24.95 -20.68 -22.22
C SER A 213 -24.02 -21.25 -23.29
N ILE A 214 -23.71 -22.54 -23.21
CA ILE A 214 -22.90 -23.27 -24.19
C ILE A 214 -23.72 -23.55 -25.47
N ALA A 215 -25.00 -23.92 -25.32
CA ALA A 215 -25.92 -24.13 -26.43
C ALA A 215 -26.26 -22.83 -27.19
N ALA A 216 -26.16 -21.65 -26.55
CA ALA A 216 -26.46 -20.34 -27.15
C ALA A 216 -25.28 -19.67 -27.89
N GLY A 217 -24.06 -20.23 -27.83
CA GLY A 217 -22.89 -19.72 -28.55
C GLY A 217 -22.26 -18.43 -27.98
N ASP A 218 -22.61 -18.02 -26.76
CA ASP A 218 -22.17 -16.75 -26.16
C ASP A 218 -20.66 -16.70 -25.83
N LEU A 219 -20.00 -17.86 -25.70
CA LEU A 219 -18.57 -17.97 -25.45
C LEU A 219 -17.72 -17.58 -26.67
N ILE A 220 -18.27 -17.64 -27.89
CA ILE A 220 -17.59 -17.25 -29.14
C ILE A 220 -17.68 -15.73 -29.36
N LYS A 221 -18.80 -15.10 -28.95
CA LYS A 221 -19.10 -13.66 -29.14
C LYS A 221 -18.26 -12.69 -28.28
N HIS A 222 -17.48 -13.18 -27.31
CA HIS A 222 -16.71 -12.34 -26.39
C HIS A 222 -15.19 -12.56 -26.50
N ARG A 223 -14.74 -13.47 -27.36
CA ARG A 223 -13.30 -13.79 -27.53
C ARG A 223 -12.54 -12.64 -28.17
N HIS A 224 -13.14 -11.98 -29.15
CA HIS A 224 -12.60 -10.79 -29.82
C HIS A 224 -12.36 -9.66 -28.82
N VAL A 225 -13.27 -9.47 -27.84
CA VAL A 225 -13.11 -8.46 -26.78
C VAL A 225 -11.88 -8.75 -25.91
N ILE A 226 -11.63 -10.02 -25.57
CA ILE A 226 -10.44 -10.43 -24.80
C ILE A 226 -9.17 -10.22 -25.63
N THR A 227 -9.19 -10.57 -26.91
CA THR A 227 -8.08 -10.30 -27.84
C THR A 227 -7.78 -8.81 -27.90
N ASP A 228 -8.80 -7.96 -28.04
CA ASP A 228 -8.64 -6.51 -28.09
C ASP A 228 -8.06 -5.96 -26.78
N ILE A 229 -8.54 -6.46 -25.62
CA ILE A 229 -7.97 -6.12 -24.31
C ILE A 229 -6.48 -6.46 -24.28
N LEU A 230 -6.10 -7.70 -24.60
CA LEU A 230 -4.71 -8.15 -24.60
C LEU A 230 -3.84 -7.28 -25.51
N THR A 231 -4.26 -7.07 -26.75
CA THR A 231 -3.55 -6.20 -27.71
C THR A 231 -3.42 -4.77 -27.18
N SER A 232 -4.47 -4.21 -26.59
CA SER A 232 -4.42 -2.87 -26.01
C SER A 232 -3.48 -2.76 -24.80
N THR A 233 -3.24 -3.84 -24.04
CA THR A 233 -2.23 -3.83 -22.97
C THR A 233 -0.81 -3.64 -23.51
N TRP A 234 -0.49 -4.24 -24.67
CA TRP A 234 0.81 -4.03 -25.32
C TRP A 234 0.97 -2.58 -25.79
N HIS A 235 -0.06 -2.02 -26.42
CA HIS A 235 -0.06 -0.63 -26.85
C HIS A 235 0.04 0.35 -25.68
N ALA A 236 -0.65 0.08 -24.58
CA ALA A 236 -0.54 0.90 -23.36
C ALA A 236 0.90 1.02 -22.86
N CYS A 237 1.71 -0.04 -23.04
CA CYS A 237 3.10 -0.09 -22.63
C CYS A 237 4.07 0.62 -23.59
N THR A 238 3.70 0.86 -24.85
CA THR A 238 4.67 1.20 -25.92
C THR A 238 4.29 2.35 -26.84
N VAL A 239 3.00 2.65 -26.97
CA VAL A 239 2.50 3.71 -27.85
C VAL A 239 2.57 5.06 -27.14
N GLU A 240 2.78 6.13 -27.90
CA GLU A 240 2.74 7.50 -27.40
C GLU A 240 1.39 7.88 -26.78
N ASP A 241 1.36 8.95 -25.99
CA ASP A 241 0.11 9.50 -25.48
C ASP A 241 -0.71 10.09 -26.64
N ASP A 242 -1.96 9.65 -26.76
CA ASP A 242 -2.85 9.97 -27.88
C ASP A 242 -3.23 11.45 -27.98
N GLU A 243 -3.22 12.19 -26.87
CA GLU A 243 -3.56 13.61 -26.85
C GLU A 243 -2.31 14.52 -26.91
N THR A 244 -1.23 14.13 -26.23
CA THR A 244 -0.02 14.96 -26.14
C THR A 244 1.05 14.60 -27.16
N GLY A 245 0.94 13.45 -27.84
CA GLY A 245 1.95 12.91 -28.75
C GLY A 245 3.26 12.56 -28.06
N LYS A 246 3.28 12.52 -26.72
CA LYS A 246 4.51 12.29 -25.96
C LYS A 246 4.86 10.81 -25.98
N PRO A 247 6.08 10.42 -26.40
CA PRO A 247 6.50 9.03 -26.39
C PRO A 247 6.41 8.41 -24.98
N PHE A 248 6.06 7.13 -24.93
CA PHE A 248 5.98 6.37 -23.69
C PHE A 248 6.48 4.95 -23.91
N THR A 249 7.28 4.45 -22.99
CA THR A 249 7.70 3.05 -22.95
C THR A 249 7.79 2.64 -21.50
N ALA A 250 7.03 1.62 -21.12
CA ALA A 250 6.98 1.15 -19.74
C ALA A 250 8.35 0.59 -19.31
N GLU A 251 8.77 0.97 -18.12
CA GLU A 251 9.98 0.50 -17.42
C GLU A 251 9.62 -0.34 -16.19
N ALA A 252 8.34 -0.29 -15.76
CA ALA A 252 7.72 -1.23 -14.84
C ALA A 252 6.20 -1.27 -15.10
N ILE A 253 5.57 -2.40 -14.74
CA ILE A 253 4.12 -2.60 -14.83
C ILE A 253 3.56 -2.83 -13.44
N ILE A 254 2.49 -2.10 -13.09
CA ILE A 254 1.60 -2.46 -11.99
C ILE A 254 0.27 -2.85 -12.61
N ALA A 255 -0.30 -3.99 -12.23
CA ALA A 255 -1.54 -4.47 -12.84
C ALA A 255 -2.46 -5.16 -11.83
N ASN A 256 -3.74 -5.25 -12.17
CA ASN A 256 -4.64 -6.21 -11.54
C ASN A 256 -4.75 -7.48 -12.40
N PRO A 257 -5.04 -8.66 -11.80
CA PRO A 257 -5.15 -9.91 -12.57
C PRO A 257 -6.10 -9.88 -13.77
N PRO A 258 -7.28 -9.22 -13.71
CA PRO A 258 -8.20 -9.12 -14.85
C PRO A 258 -7.64 -8.46 -16.11
N SER A 259 -6.45 -7.84 -16.06
CA SER A 259 -5.83 -7.26 -17.25
C SER A 259 -5.23 -8.29 -18.21
N PHE A 260 -4.93 -9.51 -17.72
CA PHE A 260 -4.39 -10.70 -18.43
C PHE A 260 -3.06 -10.53 -19.20
N GLY A 261 -2.85 -9.41 -19.90
CA GLY A 261 -1.66 -9.16 -20.72
C GLY A 261 -0.42 -8.73 -19.95
N HIS A 262 -0.55 -8.46 -18.64
CA HIS A 262 0.47 -7.86 -17.79
C HIS A 262 1.82 -8.61 -17.82
N ILE A 263 1.81 -9.92 -17.56
CA ILE A 263 3.03 -10.74 -17.43
C ILE A 263 3.67 -11.01 -18.80
N HIS A 264 2.87 -11.07 -19.85
CA HIS A 264 3.36 -11.26 -21.21
C HIS A 264 4.05 -10.00 -21.73
N CYS A 265 3.46 -8.83 -21.49
CA CYS A 265 4.09 -7.54 -21.79
C CYS A 265 5.39 -7.36 -21.00
N ALA A 266 5.36 -7.66 -19.68
CA ALA A 266 6.55 -7.58 -18.83
C ALA A 266 7.66 -8.55 -19.30
N HIS A 267 7.29 -9.75 -19.75
CA HIS A 267 8.22 -10.72 -20.33
C HIS A 267 8.82 -10.21 -21.64
N LYS A 268 8.02 -9.64 -22.55
CA LYS A 268 8.53 -9.10 -23.81
C LYS A 268 9.48 -7.92 -23.59
N LEU A 269 9.14 -7.02 -22.66
CA LEU A 269 9.94 -5.83 -22.36
C LEU A 269 11.11 -6.12 -21.40
N GLN A 270 11.13 -7.28 -20.76
CA GLN A 270 12.12 -7.64 -19.73
C GLN A 270 12.17 -6.62 -18.58
N ILE A 271 10.98 -6.19 -18.12
CA ILE A 271 10.79 -5.21 -17.05
C ILE A 271 10.07 -5.81 -15.83
N PRO A 272 10.16 -5.19 -14.64
CA PRO A 272 9.44 -5.65 -13.45
C PRO A 272 7.91 -5.56 -13.60
N LEU A 273 7.22 -6.55 -13.05
CA LEU A 273 5.77 -6.58 -12.86
C LEU A 273 5.47 -6.64 -11.36
N HIS A 274 4.47 -5.90 -10.90
CA HIS A 274 3.89 -5.99 -9.56
C HIS A 274 2.36 -6.11 -9.69
N ILE A 275 1.77 -7.16 -9.13
CA ILE A 275 0.31 -7.28 -9.08
C ILE A 275 -0.23 -6.61 -7.84
N MET A 276 -1.19 -5.71 -8.00
CA MET A 276 -1.91 -5.14 -6.88
C MET A 276 -3.40 -5.40 -7.04
N PHE A 277 -4.06 -5.84 -5.97
CA PHE A 277 -5.47 -6.19 -6.08
C PHE A 277 -6.27 -6.03 -4.80
N THR A 278 -7.57 -5.94 -4.95
CA THR A 278 -8.55 -5.71 -3.87
C THR A 278 -9.16 -7.01 -3.36
N MET A 279 -8.96 -8.15 -4.01
CA MET A 279 -9.45 -9.45 -3.57
C MET A 279 -8.34 -10.50 -3.67
N PRO A 280 -8.38 -11.59 -2.89
CA PRO A 280 -7.31 -12.56 -2.87
C PRO A 280 -7.17 -13.32 -4.20
N TRP A 281 -5.93 -13.43 -4.68
CA TRP A 281 -5.56 -14.10 -5.94
C TRP A 281 -4.35 -15.04 -5.80
N SER A 282 -3.66 -15.00 -4.66
CA SER A 282 -2.48 -15.81 -4.36
C SER A 282 -2.88 -16.98 -3.46
N PRO A 283 -2.42 -18.21 -3.75
CA PRO A 283 -2.74 -19.38 -2.95
C PRO A 283 -2.49 -19.19 -1.45
N THR A 284 -3.44 -19.63 -0.62
CA THR A 284 -3.31 -19.68 0.85
C THR A 284 -4.26 -20.72 1.43
N THR A 285 -3.92 -21.24 2.61
CA THR A 285 -4.78 -22.09 3.43
C THR A 285 -5.86 -21.30 4.17
N ALA A 286 -5.73 -19.96 4.30
CA ALA A 286 -6.59 -19.14 5.14
C ALA A 286 -8.01 -18.93 4.58
N PHE A 287 -8.16 -18.82 3.26
CA PHE A 287 -9.44 -18.60 2.58
C PHE A 287 -9.38 -19.06 1.12
N PRO A 288 -10.50 -19.48 0.52
CA PRO A 288 -10.53 -19.95 -0.86
C PRO A 288 -10.43 -18.78 -1.86
N HIS A 289 -10.15 -19.12 -3.10
CA HIS A 289 -10.25 -18.20 -4.23
C HIS A 289 -11.69 -17.66 -4.33
N PRO A 290 -11.92 -16.33 -4.48
CA PRO A 290 -13.26 -15.72 -4.47
C PRO A 290 -14.26 -16.26 -5.50
N PHE A 291 -13.77 -16.75 -6.64
CA PHE A 291 -14.59 -17.37 -7.69
C PHE A 291 -14.82 -18.89 -7.50
N PHE A 292 -14.38 -19.46 -6.38
CA PHE A 292 -14.55 -20.87 -6.08
C PHE A 292 -15.58 -21.07 -4.96
N THR A 293 -16.65 -21.82 -5.25
CA THR A 293 -17.68 -22.15 -4.26
C THR A 293 -17.27 -23.40 -3.49
N VAL A 294 -17.22 -23.31 -2.16
CA VAL A 294 -16.80 -24.43 -1.30
C VAL A 294 -17.98 -25.00 -0.50
N ASP A 295 -18.17 -26.32 -0.56
CA ASP A 295 -18.95 -27.07 0.43
C ASP A 295 -17.99 -27.63 1.50
N TYR A 296 -18.01 -27.00 2.68
CA TYR A 296 -17.07 -27.31 3.76
C TYR A 296 -17.47 -28.54 4.59
N SER A 297 -18.53 -29.26 4.23
CA SER A 297 -19.07 -30.33 5.07
C SER A 297 -18.21 -31.61 5.13
N LYS A 298 -17.22 -31.80 4.24
CA LYS A 298 -16.56 -33.12 4.04
C LYS A 298 -15.05 -33.12 3.76
N ALA A 299 -14.33 -32.00 3.83
CA ALA A 299 -12.89 -31.94 3.50
C ALA A 299 -12.11 -31.00 4.45
N SER A 300 -10.80 -31.19 4.57
CA SER A 300 -9.93 -30.27 5.32
C SER A 300 -9.96 -28.89 4.67
N VAL A 301 -10.60 -27.92 5.34
CA VAL A 301 -10.84 -26.54 4.92
C VAL A 301 -9.58 -25.90 4.29
N GLU A 302 -8.43 -26.10 4.91
CA GLU A 302 -7.13 -25.53 4.51
C GLU A 302 -6.65 -26.02 3.13
N LYS A 303 -6.75 -27.32 2.85
CA LYS A 303 -6.33 -27.90 1.57
C LYS A 303 -7.27 -27.50 0.44
N VAL A 304 -8.58 -27.41 0.72
CA VAL A 304 -9.58 -26.95 -0.26
C VAL A 304 -9.34 -25.48 -0.62
N ASN A 305 -9.04 -24.65 0.37
CA ASN A 305 -8.68 -23.25 0.14
C ASN A 305 -7.47 -23.14 -0.79
N MET A 306 -6.40 -23.90 -0.53
CA MET A 306 -5.20 -23.86 -1.38
C MET A 306 -5.45 -24.36 -2.82
N LEU A 307 -6.18 -25.48 -2.98
CA LEU A 307 -6.47 -26.06 -4.30
C LEU A 307 -7.42 -25.21 -5.15
N SER A 308 -8.27 -24.39 -4.52
CA SER A 308 -9.21 -23.52 -5.22
C SER A 308 -8.53 -22.54 -6.19
N TYR A 309 -7.34 -22.04 -5.83
CA TYR A 309 -6.57 -21.12 -6.69
C TYR A 309 -6.07 -21.81 -7.96
N SER A 310 -5.51 -23.01 -7.83
CA SER A 310 -5.05 -23.79 -8.99
C SER A 310 -6.22 -24.18 -9.91
N ALA A 311 -7.39 -24.46 -9.35
CA ALA A 311 -8.59 -24.79 -10.13
C ALA A 311 -9.07 -23.59 -10.97
N VAL A 312 -9.12 -22.39 -10.38
CA VAL A 312 -9.53 -21.17 -11.09
C VAL A 312 -8.52 -20.79 -12.17
N GLU A 313 -7.22 -20.83 -11.88
CA GLU A 313 -6.17 -20.55 -12.87
C GLU A 313 -6.19 -21.56 -14.04
N MET A 314 -6.38 -22.85 -13.75
CA MET A 314 -6.49 -23.87 -14.79
C MET A 314 -7.73 -23.68 -15.68
N PHE A 315 -8.86 -23.28 -15.09
CA PHE A 315 -10.08 -22.97 -15.84
C PHE A 315 -9.90 -21.73 -16.73
N ALA A 316 -9.38 -20.64 -16.16
CA ALA A 316 -9.08 -19.41 -16.88
C ALA A 316 -8.16 -19.70 -18.08
N TRP A 317 -7.05 -20.42 -17.85
CA TRP A 317 -6.13 -20.82 -18.91
C TRP A 317 -6.80 -21.67 -19.99
N SER A 318 -7.58 -22.68 -19.62
CA SER A 318 -8.24 -23.56 -20.59
C SER A 318 -9.20 -22.82 -21.51
N SER A 319 -9.82 -21.74 -21.01
CA SER A 319 -10.73 -20.90 -21.80
C SER A 319 -10.03 -19.88 -22.73
N MET A 320 -8.79 -19.47 -22.39
CA MET A 320 -8.07 -18.37 -23.04
C MET A 320 -6.76 -18.80 -23.73
N ARG A 321 -6.39 -20.08 -23.67
CA ARG A 321 -5.08 -20.60 -24.11
C ARG A 321 -4.68 -20.17 -25.51
N ASP A 322 -5.57 -20.34 -26.48
CA ASP A 322 -5.31 -20.01 -27.88
C ASP A 322 -5.22 -18.50 -28.09
N ILE A 323 -6.11 -17.70 -27.48
CA ILE A 323 -6.06 -16.23 -27.54
C ILE A 323 -4.73 -15.70 -26.97
N VAL A 324 -4.33 -16.19 -25.79
CA VAL A 324 -3.09 -15.77 -25.14
C VAL A 324 -1.88 -16.21 -25.96
N ASN A 325 -1.89 -17.41 -26.52
CA ASN A 325 -0.77 -17.88 -27.35
C ASN A 325 -0.70 -17.17 -28.70
N GLU A 326 -1.83 -16.82 -29.32
CA GLU A 326 -1.89 -15.98 -30.52
C GLU A 326 -1.32 -14.60 -30.23
N PHE A 327 -1.77 -13.93 -29.15
CA PHE A 327 -1.19 -12.67 -28.71
C PHE A 327 0.33 -12.76 -28.46
N ARG A 328 0.79 -13.84 -27.81
CA ARG A 328 2.22 -14.06 -27.59
C ARG A 328 2.99 -14.25 -28.89
N ASN A 329 2.53 -15.11 -29.79
CA ASN A 329 3.24 -15.42 -31.03
C ASN A 329 3.19 -14.24 -32.01
N ASP A 330 2.00 -13.72 -32.27
CA ASP A 330 1.72 -12.85 -33.41
C ASP A 330 1.94 -11.37 -33.07
N THR A 331 1.65 -10.96 -31.82
CA THR A 331 1.88 -9.57 -31.37
C THR A 331 3.22 -9.41 -30.68
N LEU A 332 3.57 -10.31 -29.75
CA LEU A 332 4.79 -10.16 -28.94
C LEU A 332 6.00 -10.88 -29.55
N GLY A 333 5.84 -11.79 -30.51
CA GLY A 333 6.94 -12.63 -31.00
C GLY A 333 7.57 -13.49 -29.90
N LEU A 334 6.78 -13.92 -28.92
CA LEU A 334 7.16 -14.80 -27.82
C LEU A 334 6.64 -16.22 -28.07
N PRO A 335 7.36 -17.28 -27.64
CA PRO A 335 6.88 -18.65 -27.75
C PRO A 335 5.57 -18.88 -27.00
N SER A 336 4.73 -19.78 -27.53
CA SER A 336 3.52 -20.25 -26.86
C SER A 336 3.82 -20.92 -25.52
N LEU A 337 2.94 -20.72 -24.54
CA LEU A 337 3.01 -21.38 -23.24
C LEU A 337 2.26 -22.72 -23.26
N HIS A 338 2.77 -23.68 -22.50
CA HIS A 338 2.03 -24.88 -22.14
C HIS A 338 1.30 -24.71 -20.80
N THR A 339 0.34 -25.59 -20.49
CA THR A 339 -0.57 -25.45 -19.34
C THR A 339 0.12 -25.22 -18.00
N ARG A 340 1.15 -26.00 -17.65
CA ARG A 340 1.89 -25.79 -16.39
C ARG A 340 2.51 -24.40 -16.31
N GLN A 341 3.26 -23.96 -17.33
CA GLN A 341 3.86 -22.63 -17.35
C GLN A 341 2.79 -21.56 -17.16
N ALA A 342 1.68 -21.64 -17.88
CA ALA A 342 0.64 -20.63 -17.76
C ALA A 342 -0.05 -20.60 -16.40
N THR A 343 -0.26 -21.76 -15.77
CA THR A 343 -0.96 -21.87 -14.47
C THR A 343 -0.07 -21.45 -13.29
N TYR A 344 1.26 -21.60 -13.42
CA TYR A 344 2.20 -21.37 -12.32
C TYR A 344 3.17 -20.20 -12.54
N MET A 345 3.19 -19.53 -13.70
CA MET A 345 4.17 -18.47 -14.01
C MET A 345 4.24 -17.35 -12.98
N MET A 346 3.11 -16.94 -12.39
CA MET A 346 3.11 -15.91 -11.34
C MET A 346 3.89 -16.36 -10.09
N ILE A 347 3.79 -17.64 -9.74
CA ILE A 347 4.44 -18.27 -8.58
C ILE A 347 5.90 -18.59 -8.89
N ASP A 348 6.15 -19.25 -10.03
CA ASP A 348 7.48 -19.66 -10.48
C ASP A 348 8.42 -18.46 -10.63
N GLU A 349 7.90 -17.34 -11.15
CA GLU A 349 8.64 -16.08 -11.32
C GLU A 349 8.65 -15.20 -10.07
N ARG A 350 8.00 -15.64 -8.98
CA ARG A 350 7.83 -14.89 -7.72
C ARG A 350 7.40 -13.45 -7.99
N VAL A 351 6.34 -13.28 -8.79
CA VAL A 351 5.81 -11.95 -9.09
C VAL A 351 5.31 -11.34 -7.78
N PRO A 352 5.77 -10.13 -7.41
CA PRO A 352 5.30 -9.44 -6.22
C PRO A 352 3.79 -9.20 -6.26
N PHE A 353 3.11 -9.43 -5.14
CA PHE A 353 1.69 -9.11 -4.93
C PHE A 353 1.53 -8.12 -3.79
N THR A 354 0.69 -7.09 -3.96
CA THR A 354 0.26 -6.23 -2.85
C THR A 354 -1.26 -6.15 -2.81
N TYR A 355 -1.83 -6.59 -1.69
CA TYR A 355 -3.26 -6.50 -1.45
C TYR A 355 -3.65 -5.15 -0.85
N CYS A 356 -4.71 -4.57 -1.42
CA CYS A 356 -5.16 -3.20 -1.18
C CYS A 356 -6.27 -3.15 -0.11
N TRP A 357 -6.07 -3.86 1.00
CA TRP A 357 -6.98 -3.89 2.14
C TRP A 357 -6.25 -3.67 3.46
N SER A 358 -7.00 -3.27 4.48
CA SER A 358 -6.44 -3.00 5.82
C SER A 358 -5.86 -4.28 6.46
N PRO A 359 -4.57 -4.29 6.84
CA PRO A 359 -3.98 -5.41 7.59
C PRO A 359 -4.59 -5.58 8.99
N SER A 360 -5.14 -4.50 9.56
CA SER A 360 -5.87 -4.55 10.84
C SER A 360 -7.25 -5.21 10.73
N PHE A 361 -7.80 -5.27 9.51
CA PHE A 361 -9.12 -5.85 9.24
C PHE A 361 -9.01 -7.28 8.67
N VAL A 362 -8.16 -7.46 7.66
CA VAL A 362 -7.80 -8.77 7.11
C VAL A 362 -6.27 -8.90 7.18
N PRO A 363 -5.74 -9.62 8.18
CA PRO A 363 -4.30 -9.76 8.36
C PRO A 363 -3.67 -10.58 7.24
N LYS A 364 -2.37 -10.36 7.01
CA LYS A 364 -1.57 -11.19 6.10
C LYS A 364 -1.56 -12.65 6.60
N PRO A 365 -1.98 -13.64 5.78
CA PRO A 365 -1.80 -15.05 6.06
C PRO A 365 -0.32 -15.42 6.33
N ASN A 366 -0.11 -16.33 7.28
CA ASN A 366 1.23 -16.74 7.70
C ASN A 366 1.98 -17.58 6.64
N ASP A 367 1.24 -18.20 5.73
CA ASP A 367 1.77 -19.02 4.63
C ASP A 367 2.13 -18.19 3.38
N TRP A 368 1.84 -16.88 3.38
CA TRP A 368 2.29 -15.98 2.31
C TRP A 368 3.75 -15.56 2.47
N ALA A 369 4.52 -15.77 1.40
CA ALA A 369 5.92 -15.38 1.32
C ALA A 369 6.15 -13.86 1.46
N SER A 370 7.41 -13.45 1.62
CA SER A 370 7.78 -12.04 1.81
C SER A 370 7.43 -11.14 0.63
N TYR A 371 7.33 -11.69 -0.59
CA TYR A 371 6.95 -10.95 -1.80
C TYR A 371 5.45 -10.68 -1.97
N ILE A 372 4.64 -11.11 -1.00
CA ILE A 372 3.20 -10.88 -0.95
C ILE A 372 2.91 -9.97 0.25
N ASN A 373 2.40 -8.76 0.00
CA ASN A 373 2.18 -7.72 0.99
C ASN A 373 0.69 -7.43 1.18
N VAL A 374 0.33 -6.89 2.34
CA VAL A 374 -0.98 -6.26 2.61
C VAL A 374 -0.67 -4.82 3.02
N SER A 375 -1.12 -3.87 2.21
CA SER A 375 -0.67 -2.46 2.32
C SER A 375 -1.62 -1.56 3.10
N GLY A 376 -2.92 -1.86 3.09
CA GLY A 376 -3.97 -0.93 3.48
C GLY A 376 -4.89 -0.60 2.31
N PHE A 377 -6.04 0.01 2.61
CA PHE A 377 -6.94 0.50 1.56
C PHE A 377 -6.37 1.74 0.86
N PHE A 378 -6.60 1.85 -0.45
CA PHE A 378 -6.23 3.03 -1.24
C PHE A 378 -7.41 3.99 -1.28
N PHE A 379 -7.31 5.06 -0.49
CA PHE A 379 -8.32 6.10 -0.49
C PHE A 379 -7.88 7.28 -1.35
N LEU A 380 -8.77 7.71 -2.26
CA LEU A 380 -8.62 8.97 -2.96
C LEU A 380 -9.28 10.07 -2.11
N ASP A 381 -8.46 10.77 -1.33
CA ASP A 381 -8.92 11.97 -0.63
C ASP A 381 -9.07 13.09 -1.66
N HIS A 382 -10.31 13.55 -1.85
CA HIS A 382 -10.55 14.72 -2.67
C HIS A 382 -10.12 15.96 -1.90
N ASP A 383 -9.43 16.87 -2.60
CA ASP A 383 -9.30 18.24 -2.12
C ASP A 383 -10.71 18.74 -1.80
N ALA A 384 -10.87 19.42 -0.66
CA ALA A 384 -12.14 19.92 -0.14
C ALA A 384 -12.84 20.97 -1.05
N THR A 385 -12.47 21.02 -2.33
CA THR A 385 -12.82 22.02 -3.36
C THR A 385 -13.78 21.49 -4.43
N THR A 386 -14.12 20.19 -4.47
CA THR A 386 -15.26 19.74 -5.31
C THR A 386 -16.58 20.02 -4.59
N ASP A 387 -17.07 21.23 -4.83
CA ASP A 387 -18.31 21.87 -4.44
C ASP A 387 -19.58 21.06 -4.85
N THR A 388 -19.67 19.81 -4.39
CA THR A 388 -20.79 18.94 -4.72
C THR A 388 -21.92 19.25 -3.73
N LYS A 389 -22.77 20.20 -4.10
CA LYS A 389 -23.90 20.63 -3.30
C LYS A 389 -24.82 19.43 -3.01
N ILE A 390 -24.98 19.08 -1.73
CA ILE A 390 -25.91 18.03 -1.30
C ILE A 390 -27.34 18.48 -1.67
N PRO A 391 -28.19 17.64 -2.29
CA PRO A 391 -29.55 18.04 -2.62
C PRO A 391 -30.34 18.49 -1.39
N ASP A 392 -31.03 19.62 -1.47
CA ASP A 392 -31.79 20.19 -0.34
C ASP A 392 -32.85 19.22 0.21
N GLY A 393 -33.42 18.38 -0.68
CA GLY A 393 -34.34 17.30 -0.29
C GLY A 393 -33.69 16.25 0.61
N LEU A 394 -32.41 15.93 0.38
CA LEU A 394 -31.65 15.00 1.22
C LEU A 394 -31.32 15.65 2.56
N VAL A 395 -30.92 16.92 2.59
CA VAL A 395 -30.68 17.69 3.82
C VAL A 395 -31.92 17.68 4.72
N LYS A 396 -33.10 17.93 4.13
CA LYS A 396 -34.39 17.88 4.84
C LYS A 396 -34.72 16.47 5.35
N PHE A 397 -34.55 15.44 4.51
CA PHE A 397 -34.79 14.04 4.90
C PHE A 397 -33.91 13.59 6.07
N LEU A 398 -32.64 13.97 6.04
CA LEU A 398 -31.67 13.67 7.09
C LEU A 398 -31.88 14.48 8.38
N GLY A 399 -32.78 15.49 8.37
CA GLY A 399 -33.04 16.35 9.52
C GLY A 399 -31.90 17.34 9.80
N LEU A 400 -31.19 17.77 8.75
CA LEU A 400 -30.03 18.66 8.82
C LEU A 400 -30.37 20.13 8.54
N SER A 401 -31.65 20.45 8.29
CA SER A 401 -32.12 21.82 8.11
C SER A 401 -32.35 22.50 9.47
N ASN A 402 -31.59 23.57 9.74
CA ASN A 402 -31.54 24.41 10.96
C ASN A 402 -30.75 23.85 12.15
N HIS A 403 -30.17 24.78 12.93
CA HIS A 403 -29.13 24.67 13.98
C HIS A 403 -29.31 23.64 15.12
N TYR A 404 -30.29 22.73 15.05
CA TYR A 404 -30.46 21.66 16.02
C TYR A 404 -30.68 20.33 15.30
N ARG A 405 -29.76 19.38 15.51
CA ARG A 405 -29.91 17.98 15.12
C ARG A 405 -31.17 17.45 15.82
N ASN A 406 -32.18 17.06 15.06
CA ASN A 406 -33.42 16.58 15.65
C ASN A 406 -33.21 15.14 16.19
N GLU A 407 -32.87 15.02 17.47
CA GLU A 407 -32.54 13.75 18.14
C GLU A 407 -33.73 12.76 18.18
N SER A 408 -34.95 13.21 17.87
CA SER A 408 -36.15 12.37 17.84
C SER A 408 -36.31 11.53 16.55
N LEU A 409 -35.42 11.66 15.56
CA LEU A 409 -35.56 10.99 14.28
C LEU A 409 -34.88 9.61 14.27
N SER A 410 -35.58 8.58 13.79
CA SER A 410 -35.04 7.20 13.68
C SER A 410 -33.74 7.13 12.89
N PRO A 411 -32.82 6.18 13.19
CA PRO A 411 -31.57 6.02 12.45
C PRO A 411 -31.75 5.85 10.93
N VAL A 412 -30.77 6.31 10.14
CA VAL A 412 -30.79 6.25 8.67
C VAL A 412 -29.78 5.22 8.16
N ILE A 413 -30.27 4.20 7.44
CA ILE A 413 -29.44 3.17 6.81
C ILE A 413 -29.19 3.55 5.35
N TYR A 414 -27.93 3.52 4.91
CA TYR A 414 -27.64 3.58 3.48
C TYR A 414 -27.83 2.19 2.85
N ILE A 415 -28.54 2.09 1.73
CA ILE A 415 -28.74 0.85 0.98
C ILE A 415 -28.34 1.08 -0.47
N GLY A 416 -27.33 0.35 -0.94
CA GLY A 416 -26.89 0.45 -2.34
C GLY A 416 -26.16 -0.79 -2.82
N PHE A 417 -26.75 -1.48 -3.80
CA PHE A 417 -26.16 -2.69 -4.38
C PHE A 417 -25.38 -2.44 -5.68
N GLY A 418 -25.26 -1.18 -6.10
CA GLY A 418 -24.63 -0.86 -7.39
C GLY A 418 -25.43 -1.43 -8.57
N SER A 419 -24.78 -1.57 -9.72
CA SER A 419 -25.39 -2.18 -10.91
C SER A 419 -25.42 -3.71 -10.76
N ILE A 420 -26.45 -4.24 -10.10
CA ILE A 420 -26.71 -5.68 -10.06
C ILE A 420 -27.35 -6.15 -11.38
N THR A 421 -26.60 -6.91 -12.17
CA THR A 421 -27.08 -7.59 -13.39
C THR A 421 -27.51 -9.02 -13.07
N GLY A 422 -28.51 -9.58 -13.75
CA GLY A 422 -28.88 -11.00 -13.60
C GLY A 422 -29.73 -11.36 -12.37
N TYR A 423 -30.18 -10.38 -11.59
CA TYR A 423 -31.11 -10.55 -10.47
C TYR A 423 -32.36 -9.70 -10.67
N ASP A 424 -33.47 -10.15 -10.09
CA ASP A 424 -34.74 -9.42 -10.10
C ASP A 424 -34.65 -8.22 -9.15
N SER A 425 -34.36 -7.04 -9.73
CA SER A 425 -34.24 -5.77 -9.00
C SER A 425 -35.54 -5.38 -8.30
N ASP A 426 -36.69 -5.73 -8.89
CA ASP A 426 -38.00 -5.38 -8.36
C ASP A 426 -38.33 -6.25 -7.13
N ARG A 427 -37.99 -7.55 -7.17
CA ARG A 427 -38.05 -8.43 -5.99
C ARG A 427 -37.17 -7.94 -4.84
N ILE A 428 -35.92 -7.58 -5.13
CA ILE A 428 -34.98 -7.10 -4.10
C ILE A 428 -35.46 -5.77 -3.51
N LEU A 429 -35.97 -4.86 -4.33
CA LEU A 429 -36.58 -3.61 -3.88
C LEU A 429 -37.78 -3.88 -2.96
N TYR A 430 -38.68 -4.79 -3.33
CA TYR A 430 -39.82 -5.18 -2.51
C TYR A 430 -39.38 -5.69 -1.13
N ILE A 431 -38.39 -6.60 -1.09
CA ILE A 431 -37.82 -7.13 0.16
C ILE A 431 -37.27 -6.01 1.06
N ILE A 432 -36.56 -5.03 0.49
CA ILE A 432 -36.04 -3.88 1.24
C ILE A 432 -37.18 -3.05 1.84
N LEU A 433 -38.19 -2.72 1.04
CA LEU A 433 -39.30 -1.88 1.48
C LEU A 433 -40.10 -2.57 2.59
N GLU A 434 -40.37 -3.87 2.47
CA GLU A 434 -41.04 -4.67 3.50
C GLU A 434 -40.22 -4.72 4.81
N ALA A 435 -38.90 -4.93 4.73
CA ALA A 435 -38.03 -4.94 5.91
C ALA A 435 -37.98 -3.57 6.61
N LEU A 436 -37.99 -2.48 5.85
CA LEU A 436 -38.03 -1.10 6.40
C LEU A 436 -39.38 -0.80 7.05
N GLU A 437 -40.49 -1.28 6.48
CA GLU A 437 -41.81 -1.16 7.09
C GLU A 437 -41.90 -1.92 8.41
N LYS A 438 -41.42 -3.17 8.47
CA LYS A 438 -41.38 -4.00 9.69
C LYS A 438 -40.54 -3.40 10.82
N THR A 439 -39.51 -2.63 10.49
CA THR A 439 -38.54 -2.10 11.47
C THR A 439 -38.75 -0.64 11.82
N GLY A 440 -39.42 0.14 10.96
CA GLY A 440 -39.57 1.59 11.12
C GLY A 440 -38.29 2.40 10.89
N TYR A 441 -37.21 1.78 10.40
CA TYR A 441 -35.98 2.50 10.06
C TYR A 441 -36.17 3.38 8.82
N ARG A 442 -35.35 4.43 8.73
CA ARG A 442 -35.27 5.27 7.54
C ARG A 442 -34.13 4.80 6.66
N ALA A 443 -34.26 4.93 5.35
CA ALA A 443 -33.22 4.51 4.42
C ALA A 443 -32.93 5.55 3.33
N VAL A 444 -31.66 5.60 2.92
CA VAL A 444 -31.24 6.24 1.67
C VAL A 444 -30.90 5.15 0.67
N LEU A 445 -31.62 5.11 -0.43
CA LEU A 445 -31.52 4.06 -1.45
C LEU A 445 -30.77 4.58 -2.69
N SER A 446 -29.77 3.82 -3.16
CA SER A 446 -28.96 4.15 -4.34
C SER A 446 -28.97 3.00 -5.36
N GLY A 447 -29.33 3.33 -6.62
CA GLY A 447 -29.16 2.44 -7.79
C GLY A 447 -30.23 1.37 -8.04
N LEU A 448 -31.19 1.16 -7.13
CA LEU A 448 -32.23 0.12 -7.26
C LEU A 448 -33.58 0.62 -7.76
N ALA A 449 -34.06 1.76 -7.25
CA ALA A 449 -35.37 2.29 -7.61
C ALA A 449 -35.33 3.01 -8.96
N LYS A 450 -36.34 2.77 -9.80
CA LYS A 450 -36.62 3.51 -11.05
C LYS A 450 -37.14 4.91 -10.71
N ASP A 451 -37.09 5.85 -11.67
CA ASP A 451 -37.50 7.25 -11.40
C ASP A 451 -38.99 7.40 -11.10
N ASN A 452 -39.81 6.48 -11.59
CA ASN A 452 -41.26 6.49 -11.40
C ASN A 452 -41.75 5.63 -10.21
N ASP A 453 -40.83 5.02 -9.45
CA ASP A 453 -41.21 4.18 -8.30
C ASP A 453 -41.76 5.04 -7.15
N LYS A 454 -42.94 4.68 -6.64
CA LYS A 454 -43.54 5.31 -5.47
C LYS A 454 -42.89 4.78 -4.20
N LEU A 455 -41.92 5.52 -3.67
CA LEU A 455 -41.22 5.14 -2.45
C LEU A 455 -41.94 5.63 -1.18
N PRO A 456 -41.92 4.84 -0.08
CA PRO A 456 -42.44 5.26 1.22
C PRO A 456 -41.76 6.54 1.76
N LYS A 457 -42.45 7.29 2.64
CA LYS A 457 -41.93 8.55 3.21
C LYS A 457 -40.62 8.39 4.00
N ASN A 458 -40.34 7.20 4.53
CA ASN A 458 -39.12 6.87 5.25
C ASN A 458 -37.96 6.44 4.33
N VAL A 459 -38.13 6.50 3.00
CA VAL A 459 -37.10 6.15 2.02
C VAL A 459 -36.79 7.34 1.12
N PHE A 460 -35.50 7.69 1.02
CA PHE A 460 -35.03 8.73 0.12
C PHE A 460 -34.20 8.13 -1.01
N LYS A 461 -34.56 8.40 -2.27
CA LYS A 461 -33.78 7.98 -3.43
C LYS A 461 -32.62 8.94 -3.66
N LEU A 462 -31.40 8.40 -3.74
CA LEU A 462 -30.19 9.15 -4.05
C LEU A 462 -29.66 8.78 -5.44
N ILE A 463 -29.38 9.79 -6.25
CA ILE A 463 -28.61 9.67 -7.49
C ILE A 463 -27.15 9.95 -7.12
N ILE A 464 -26.26 9.00 -7.42
CA ILE A 464 -24.93 8.75 -6.85
C ILE A 464 -24.14 10.01 -6.42
N PHE A 465 -23.59 9.96 -5.20
CA PHE A 465 -22.73 10.98 -4.57
C PHE A 465 -21.44 10.35 -3.98
N HIS A 466 -20.43 11.17 -3.65
CA HIS A 466 -19.21 10.76 -2.93
C HIS A 466 -19.52 9.99 -1.62
N MET A 467 -19.27 8.67 -1.62
CA MET A 467 -19.73 7.75 -0.57
C MET A 467 -19.11 8.01 0.82
N ILE A 468 -17.80 8.29 0.90
CA ILE A 468 -17.10 8.45 2.20
C ILE A 468 -17.59 9.68 2.95
N GLY A 469 -17.63 10.85 2.28
CA GLY A 469 -18.13 12.09 2.88
C GLY A 469 -19.60 11.97 3.30
N PHE A 470 -20.41 11.27 2.50
CA PHE A 470 -21.81 11.00 2.82
C PHE A 470 -21.99 10.05 4.00
N PHE A 471 -21.21 8.96 4.09
CA PHE A 471 -21.27 8.04 5.22
C PHE A 471 -20.87 8.71 6.54
N ASN A 472 -19.90 9.63 6.52
CA ASN A 472 -19.50 10.40 7.70
C ASN A 472 -20.58 11.35 8.25
N MET A 473 -21.71 11.53 7.55
CA MET A 473 -22.86 12.30 8.03
C MET A 473 -23.70 11.50 9.06
N VAL A 474 -25.03 11.58 8.96
CA VAL A 474 -25.99 10.97 9.90
C VAL A 474 -26.31 9.50 9.61
N ILE A 475 -25.62 8.85 8.66
CA ILE A 475 -25.83 7.44 8.36
C ILE A 475 -25.42 6.59 9.57
N SER A 476 -26.29 5.67 9.98
CA SER A 476 -26.09 4.80 11.15
C SER A 476 -25.50 3.44 10.79
N ALA A 477 -25.78 2.92 9.59
CA ALA A 477 -25.28 1.67 9.06
C ALA A 477 -25.29 1.68 7.52
N VAL A 478 -24.50 0.80 6.90
CA VAL A 478 -24.37 0.67 5.44
C VAL A 478 -24.82 -0.74 5.04
N CYS A 479 -25.69 -0.88 4.06
CA CYS A 479 -26.11 -2.13 3.46
C CYS A 479 -25.74 -2.12 1.98
N HIS A 480 -24.93 -3.07 1.54
CA HIS A 480 -24.47 -3.13 0.16
C HIS A 480 -24.11 -4.56 -0.26
N HIS A 481 -23.70 -4.72 -1.52
CA HIS A 481 -23.47 -6.03 -2.12
C HIS A 481 -22.16 -6.70 -1.71
N GLY A 482 -21.28 -6.02 -0.96
CA GLY A 482 -19.94 -6.53 -0.64
C GLY A 482 -18.82 -6.15 -1.59
N GLY A 483 -18.98 -5.18 -2.50
CA GLY A 483 -17.85 -4.70 -3.30
C GLY A 483 -16.77 -4.03 -2.46
N ALA A 484 -15.51 -4.39 -2.68
CA ALA A 484 -14.34 -3.96 -1.90
C ALA A 484 -14.31 -2.45 -1.57
N GLY A 485 -14.53 -1.59 -2.57
CA GLY A 485 -14.52 -0.14 -2.39
C GLY A 485 -15.64 0.39 -1.50
N THR A 486 -16.83 -0.23 -1.54
CA THR A 486 -17.95 0.16 -0.66
C THR A 486 -17.73 -0.35 0.76
N THR A 487 -17.21 -1.57 0.90
CA THR A 487 -16.78 -2.13 2.20
C THR A 487 -15.75 -1.20 2.86
N ALA A 488 -14.72 -0.82 2.12
CA ALA A 488 -13.67 0.09 2.59
C ALA A 488 -14.23 1.45 3.03
N ALA A 489 -15.16 2.02 2.26
CA ALA A 489 -15.80 3.30 2.59
C ALA A 489 -16.66 3.21 3.87
N GLY A 490 -17.45 2.14 4.04
CA GLY A 490 -18.25 1.91 5.24
C GLY A 490 -17.39 1.74 6.50
N LEU A 491 -16.32 0.94 6.39
CA LEU A 491 -15.35 0.73 7.47
C LEU A 491 -14.57 1.99 7.83
N ARG A 492 -14.11 2.78 6.84
CA ARG A 492 -13.45 4.07 7.08
C ARG A 492 -14.37 5.09 7.74
N ALA A 493 -15.69 4.99 7.55
CA ALA A 493 -16.67 5.82 8.24
C ALA A 493 -17.08 5.29 9.62
N GLY A 494 -16.54 4.14 10.05
CA GLY A 494 -16.89 3.47 11.30
C GLY A 494 -18.34 3.01 11.35
N LYS A 495 -18.92 2.65 10.20
CA LYS A 495 -20.34 2.26 10.12
C LYS A 495 -20.47 0.74 10.14
N PRO A 496 -21.31 0.19 11.04
CA PRO A 496 -21.79 -1.18 10.92
C PRO A 496 -22.28 -1.49 9.51
N THR A 497 -21.89 -2.65 8.98
CA THR A 497 -22.05 -2.96 7.55
C THR A 497 -22.80 -4.27 7.34
N ILE A 498 -23.85 -4.26 6.52
CA ILE A 498 -24.62 -5.43 6.09
C ILE A 498 -24.19 -5.79 4.67
N ILE A 499 -23.79 -7.03 4.46
CA ILE A 499 -23.34 -7.54 3.16
C ILE A 499 -24.39 -8.48 2.58
N VAL A 500 -24.91 -8.15 1.39
CA VAL A 500 -25.83 -8.96 0.60
C VAL A 500 -25.08 -9.46 -0.64
N PRO A 501 -24.32 -10.57 -0.56
CA PRO A 501 -23.51 -11.01 -1.67
C PRO A 501 -24.35 -11.66 -2.78
N PHE A 502 -23.96 -11.39 -4.02
CA PHE A 502 -24.50 -11.96 -5.24
C PHE A 502 -23.49 -12.89 -5.91
N PHE A 503 -22.21 -12.50 -6.00
CA PHE A 503 -21.16 -13.29 -6.66
C PHE A 503 -19.74 -12.89 -6.22
N GLY A 504 -18.76 -13.77 -6.44
CA GLY A 504 -17.33 -13.45 -6.35
C GLY A 504 -16.84 -13.02 -4.96
N ASP A 505 -16.01 -11.96 -4.93
CA ASP A 505 -15.36 -11.42 -3.72
C ASP A 505 -16.32 -10.89 -2.66
N GLN A 506 -17.57 -10.66 -3.02
CA GLN A 506 -18.62 -10.20 -2.11
C GLN A 506 -18.80 -11.15 -0.91
N PHE A 507 -18.67 -12.46 -1.13
CA PHE A 507 -18.74 -13.46 -0.06
C PHE A 507 -17.53 -13.38 0.89
N PHE A 508 -16.34 -13.13 0.33
CA PHE A 508 -15.13 -12.92 1.12
C PHE A 508 -15.27 -11.70 2.03
N TRP A 509 -15.77 -10.58 1.52
CA TRP A 509 -16.02 -9.38 2.32
C TRP A 509 -17.12 -9.57 3.36
N GLY A 510 -18.18 -10.30 3.02
CA GLY A 510 -19.22 -10.69 3.95
C GLY A 510 -18.67 -11.45 5.17
N ASN A 511 -17.85 -12.46 4.91
CA ASN A 511 -17.20 -13.25 5.96
C ASN A 511 -16.21 -12.40 6.79
N ALA A 512 -15.47 -11.50 6.15
CA ALA A 512 -14.54 -10.61 6.85
C ALA A 512 -15.26 -9.64 7.81
N ILE A 513 -16.43 -9.11 7.40
CA ILE A 513 -17.27 -8.23 8.23
C ILE A 513 -17.83 -8.97 9.44
N GLU A 514 -18.36 -10.18 9.23
CA GLU A 514 -18.90 -11.05 10.28
C GLU A 514 -17.80 -11.41 11.30
N LYS A 515 -16.66 -11.91 10.83
CA LYS A 515 -15.53 -12.33 11.69
C LYS A 515 -15.00 -11.22 12.59
N ASN A 516 -15.06 -9.98 12.13
CA ASN A 516 -14.64 -8.80 12.89
C ASN A 516 -15.75 -8.19 13.75
N GLY A 517 -16.97 -8.76 13.72
CA GLY A 517 -18.13 -8.29 14.49
C GLY A 517 -18.68 -6.93 14.02
N ALA A 518 -18.32 -6.49 12.82
CA ALA A 518 -18.72 -5.20 12.25
C ALA A 518 -20.09 -5.26 11.52
N GLY A 519 -20.69 -6.44 11.44
CA GLY A 519 -21.95 -6.69 10.76
C GLY A 519 -22.47 -8.11 11.01
N PRO A 520 -23.69 -8.42 10.54
CA PRO A 520 -24.24 -9.76 10.62
C PRO A 520 -23.56 -10.69 9.61
N ARG A 521 -23.84 -12.00 9.73
CA ARG A 521 -23.52 -12.99 8.70
C ARG A 521 -24.04 -12.53 7.33
N ALA A 522 -23.24 -12.74 6.28
CA ALA A 522 -23.60 -12.35 4.93
C ALA A 522 -24.93 -12.99 4.50
N LEU A 523 -25.79 -12.21 3.83
CA LEU A 523 -27.15 -12.61 3.45
C LEU A 523 -27.24 -12.84 1.93
N PRO A 524 -27.10 -14.08 1.42
CA PRO A 524 -27.01 -14.32 -0.02
C PRO A 524 -28.27 -13.84 -0.75
N GLY A 525 -28.11 -12.98 -1.77
CA GLY A 525 -29.23 -12.32 -2.45
C GLY A 525 -30.27 -13.26 -3.06
N LYS A 526 -29.88 -14.49 -3.42
CA LYS A 526 -30.78 -15.52 -4.00
C LYS A 526 -31.88 -15.96 -3.01
N ASN A 527 -31.52 -16.10 -1.74
CA ASN A 527 -32.37 -16.65 -0.69
C ASN A 527 -32.81 -15.58 0.32
N LEU A 528 -32.54 -14.31 0.05
CA LEU A 528 -32.84 -13.19 0.94
C LEU A 528 -34.36 -13.06 1.15
N THR A 529 -34.76 -12.90 2.40
CA THR A 529 -36.14 -12.55 2.81
C THR A 529 -36.19 -11.19 3.52
N ALA A 530 -37.40 -10.63 3.64
CA ALA A 530 -37.62 -9.39 4.38
C ALA A 530 -37.33 -9.54 5.88
N ASP A 531 -37.55 -10.73 6.45
CA ASP A 531 -37.28 -11.01 7.86
C ASP A 531 -35.77 -11.06 8.14
N ASP A 532 -34.99 -11.72 7.27
CA ASP A 532 -33.52 -11.73 7.37
C ASP A 532 -32.94 -10.32 7.39
N LEU A 533 -33.45 -9.46 6.49
CA LEU A 533 -32.97 -8.08 6.36
C LEU A 533 -33.44 -7.20 7.54
N ALA A 534 -34.67 -7.41 8.03
CA ALA A 534 -35.18 -6.72 9.21
C ALA A 534 -34.38 -7.07 10.48
N GLU A 535 -34.00 -8.33 10.66
CA GLU A 535 -33.12 -8.77 11.74
C GLU A 535 -31.72 -8.17 11.60
N ALA A 536 -31.15 -8.15 10.39
CA ALA A 536 -29.87 -7.51 10.13
C ALA A 536 -29.89 -6.01 10.45
N PHE A 537 -30.97 -5.28 10.12
CA PHE A 537 -31.14 -3.88 10.50
C PHE A 537 -31.14 -3.69 12.01
N LYS A 538 -31.81 -4.56 12.78
CA LYS A 538 -31.77 -4.52 14.25
C LYS A 538 -30.38 -4.84 14.78
N PHE A 539 -29.70 -5.84 14.21
CA PHE A 539 -28.37 -6.28 14.62
C PHE A 539 -27.33 -5.15 14.52
N VAL A 540 -27.27 -4.45 13.39
CA VAL A 540 -26.26 -3.39 13.17
C VAL A 540 -26.43 -2.17 14.07
N HIS A 541 -27.60 -1.99 14.68
CA HIS A 541 -27.84 -0.90 15.65
C HIS A 541 -27.49 -1.28 17.10
N GLN A 542 -27.02 -2.50 17.35
CA GLN A 542 -26.54 -2.90 18.66
C GLN A 542 -25.24 -2.15 19.02
N PRO A 543 -25.08 -1.66 20.27
CA PRO A 543 -23.89 -0.90 20.68
C PRO A 543 -22.57 -1.62 20.43
N LYS A 544 -22.52 -2.94 20.63
CA LYS A 544 -21.32 -3.77 20.41
C LYS A 544 -20.86 -3.76 18.94
N VAL A 545 -21.78 -3.76 17.99
CA VAL A 545 -21.48 -3.80 16.55
C VAL A 545 -20.96 -2.43 16.10
N ARG A 546 -21.57 -1.35 16.61
CA ARG A 546 -21.06 0.01 16.41
C ARG A 546 -19.64 0.18 16.95
N ALA A 547 -19.40 -0.25 18.20
CA ALA A 547 -18.07 -0.18 18.80
C ALA A 547 -17.02 -0.99 18.02
N ALA A 548 -17.39 -2.14 17.45
CA ALA A 548 -16.51 -2.92 16.59
C ALA A 548 -16.16 -2.17 15.29
N ALA A 549 -17.16 -1.58 14.62
CA ALA A 549 -16.95 -0.78 13.41
C ALA A 549 -16.08 0.47 13.69
N GLU A 550 -16.29 1.15 14.82
CA GLU A 550 -15.48 2.31 15.24
C GLU A 550 -14.02 1.91 15.54
N ARG A 551 -13.78 0.76 16.16
CA ARG A 551 -12.43 0.24 16.39
C ARG A 551 -11.68 -0.02 15.08
N ILE A 552 -12.37 -0.61 14.09
CA ILE A 552 -11.79 -0.87 12.77
C ILE A 552 -11.50 0.46 12.05
N ARG A 553 -12.41 1.43 12.12
CA ARG A 553 -12.16 2.79 11.62
C ARG A 553 -10.89 3.37 12.22
N ASP A 554 -10.76 3.34 13.54
CA ASP A 554 -9.63 3.96 14.23
C ASP A 554 -8.28 3.30 13.89
N ALA A 555 -8.30 2.02 13.51
CA ALA A 555 -7.14 1.34 12.93
C ALA A 555 -6.88 1.81 11.49
N ILE A 556 -7.89 1.79 10.61
CA ILE A 556 -7.79 2.22 9.21
C ILE A 556 -7.32 3.68 9.09
N LEU A 557 -7.76 4.58 9.98
CA LEU A 557 -7.37 6.00 9.96
C LEU A 557 -5.89 6.23 10.30
N LYS A 558 -5.21 5.24 10.90
CA LYS A 558 -3.76 5.28 11.18
C LYS A 558 -2.94 4.67 10.04
N GLU A 559 -3.59 3.99 9.09
CA GLU A 559 -2.95 3.34 7.95
C GLU A 559 -2.84 4.31 6.78
N ASN A 560 -1.77 4.17 5.99
CA ASN A 560 -1.63 4.85 4.71
C ASN A 560 -1.33 3.81 3.61
N GLY A 561 -2.39 3.25 3.03
CA GLY A 561 -2.28 2.15 2.07
C GLY A 561 -1.47 2.51 0.83
N CYS A 562 -1.64 3.71 0.28
CA CYS A 562 -0.92 4.12 -0.93
C CYS A 562 0.59 4.29 -0.68
N GLU A 563 1.00 4.86 0.46
CA GLU A 563 2.42 4.98 0.83
C GLU A 563 3.05 3.61 1.13
N GLU A 564 2.31 2.71 1.80
CA GLU A 564 2.80 1.34 2.03
C GLU A 564 2.92 0.56 0.72
N ALA A 565 1.99 0.73 -0.21
CA ALA A 565 2.06 0.12 -1.54
C ALA A 565 3.22 0.68 -2.38
N LEU A 566 3.52 1.99 -2.28
CA LEU A 566 4.73 2.58 -2.86
C LEU A 566 5.99 1.92 -2.30
N ARG A 567 6.08 1.78 -0.97
CA ARG A 567 7.21 1.12 -0.30
C ARG A 567 7.34 -0.34 -0.72
N ALA A 568 6.23 -1.08 -0.77
CA ALA A 568 6.20 -2.44 -1.26
C ALA A 568 6.65 -2.51 -2.73
N PHE A 569 6.20 -1.58 -3.58
CA PHE A 569 6.65 -1.50 -4.97
C PHE A 569 8.16 -1.28 -5.07
N HIS A 570 8.70 -0.26 -4.41
CA HIS A 570 10.14 0.05 -4.38
C HIS A 570 11.01 -1.08 -3.86
N THR A 571 10.57 -1.77 -2.80
CA THR A 571 11.30 -2.89 -2.19
C THR A 571 11.48 -4.05 -3.17
N HIS A 572 10.53 -4.25 -4.08
CA HIS A 572 10.56 -5.35 -5.05
C HIS A 572 11.17 -4.97 -6.41
N LEU A 573 11.62 -3.73 -6.59
CA LEU A 573 12.33 -3.34 -7.80
C LEU A 573 13.77 -3.88 -7.79
N PRO A 574 14.27 -4.44 -8.91
CA PRO A 574 15.66 -4.81 -9.06
C PRO A 574 16.52 -3.55 -9.29
N THR A 575 16.57 -2.66 -8.29
CA THR A 575 17.16 -1.32 -8.40
C THR A 575 18.61 -1.32 -8.88
N SER A 576 19.39 -2.34 -8.52
CA SER A 576 20.78 -2.50 -8.98
C SER A 576 20.90 -2.67 -10.50
N ARG A 577 19.95 -3.35 -11.14
CA ARG A 577 19.88 -3.52 -12.60
C ARG A 577 19.11 -2.40 -13.28
N MET A 578 18.21 -1.75 -12.56
CA MET A 578 17.43 -0.65 -13.15
C MET A 578 18.23 0.62 -13.28
N ARG A 579 19.30 0.88 -12.51
CA ARG A 579 20.00 2.16 -12.56
C ARG A 579 20.88 2.31 -13.80
N SER A 580 20.86 3.47 -14.42
CA SER A 580 21.89 3.83 -15.39
C SER A 580 23.20 4.18 -14.69
N ASP A 581 24.32 3.71 -15.24
CA ASP A 581 25.67 3.94 -14.72
C ASP A 581 26.11 5.41 -14.90
N LEU A 582 25.65 6.08 -15.95
CA LEU A 582 26.02 7.46 -16.27
C LEU A 582 24.94 8.47 -15.83
N GLU A 583 23.75 8.00 -15.47
CA GLU A 583 22.64 8.83 -15.02
C GLU A 583 21.79 8.09 -13.97
N SER A 584 22.28 8.02 -12.73
CA SER A 584 21.72 7.20 -11.64
C SER A 584 20.26 7.53 -11.26
N THR A 585 19.76 8.70 -11.68
CA THR A 585 18.38 9.14 -11.48
C THR A 585 17.39 8.47 -12.44
N TYR A 586 17.85 7.94 -13.57
CA TYR A 586 16.99 7.31 -14.58
C TYR A 586 17.28 5.82 -14.72
N THR A 587 16.31 5.11 -15.29
CA THR A 587 16.50 3.69 -15.55
C THR A 587 17.45 3.44 -16.72
N ALA A 588 18.21 2.35 -16.65
CA ALA A 588 18.97 1.81 -17.76
C ALA A 588 18.02 1.18 -18.77
N CYS A 589 18.04 1.68 -20.01
CA CYS A 589 17.28 1.12 -21.12
C CYS A 589 18.18 0.38 -22.12
N TYR A 590 19.46 0.73 -22.17
CA TYR A 590 20.40 0.18 -23.14
C TYR A 590 21.69 -0.29 -22.48
N THR A 591 22.29 -1.33 -23.03
CA THR A 591 23.66 -1.75 -22.74
C THR A 591 24.55 -1.39 -23.91
N LEU A 592 25.68 -0.75 -23.62
CA LEU A 592 26.78 -0.55 -24.55
C LEU A 592 27.84 -1.62 -24.29
N ASN A 593 27.80 -2.71 -25.05
CA ASN A 593 28.64 -3.88 -24.81
C ASN A 593 30.13 -3.58 -24.86
N GLU A 594 30.58 -2.76 -25.81
CA GLU A 594 31.98 -2.32 -25.94
C GLU A 594 32.48 -1.56 -24.69
N PHE A 595 31.57 -0.85 -24.02
CA PHE A 595 31.88 -0.05 -22.85
C PHE A 595 31.58 -0.77 -21.53
N HIS A 596 30.84 -1.88 -21.58
CA HIS A 596 30.23 -2.56 -20.44
C HIS A 596 29.37 -1.62 -19.56
N LEU A 597 28.66 -0.68 -20.18
CA LEU A 597 27.82 0.30 -19.50
C LEU A 597 26.34 0.03 -19.74
N GLN A 598 25.53 0.17 -18.69
CA GLN A 598 24.08 0.25 -18.76
C GLN A 598 23.65 1.73 -18.68
N ILE A 599 23.03 2.24 -19.74
CA ILE A 599 22.76 3.66 -19.93
C ILE A 599 21.27 3.97 -20.10
N SER A 600 20.87 5.15 -19.65
CA SER A 600 19.51 5.66 -19.82
C SER A 600 19.21 6.02 -21.27
N ARG A 601 17.93 6.16 -21.60
CA ARG A 601 17.49 6.64 -22.92
C ARG A 601 18.00 8.05 -23.23
N HIS A 602 18.08 8.94 -22.24
CA HIS A 602 18.58 10.30 -22.42
C HIS A 602 20.08 10.29 -22.74
N VAL A 603 20.88 9.54 -22.00
CA VAL A 603 22.31 9.40 -22.26
C VAL A 603 22.54 8.79 -23.65
N ALA A 604 21.82 7.73 -24.01
CA ALA A 604 21.90 7.12 -25.33
C ALA A 604 21.58 8.12 -26.45
N GLN A 605 20.53 8.92 -26.29
CA GLN A 605 20.14 9.95 -27.26
C GLN A 605 21.23 11.00 -27.43
N VAL A 606 21.80 11.52 -26.34
CA VAL A 606 22.88 12.51 -26.39
C VAL A 606 24.11 11.94 -27.10
N LEU A 607 24.52 10.70 -26.77
CA LEU A 607 25.68 10.04 -27.39
C LEU A 607 25.47 9.77 -28.89
N VAL A 608 24.26 9.40 -29.31
CA VAL A 608 23.94 9.19 -30.73
C VAL A 608 23.89 10.52 -31.50
N ILE A 609 23.20 11.54 -30.98
CA ILE A 609 23.08 12.86 -31.64
C ILE A 609 24.44 13.55 -31.77
N SER A 610 25.29 13.42 -30.76
CA SER A 610 26.65 13.97 -30.79
C SER A 610 27.62 13.15 -31.65
N GLY A 611 27.16 12.07 -32.30
CA GLY A 611 27.96 11.22 -33.18
C GLY A 611 29.01 10.38 -32.47
N ARG A 612 28.90 10.22 -31.13
CA ARG A 612 29.87 9.47 -30.32
C ARG A 612 29.67 7.96 -30.38
N ILE A 613 28.43 7.52 -30.61
CA ILE A 613 28.07 6.13 -30.89
C ILE A 613 27.07 6.07 -32.03
N LYS A 614 27.00 4.93 -32.73
CA LYS A 614 25.92 4.63 -33.68
C LYS A 614 24.75 3.98 -32.93
N ALA A 615 23.52 4.23 -33.38
CA ALA A 615 22.33 3.61 -32.81
C ALA A 615 22.38 2.06 -32.85
N THR A 616 23.08 1.48 -33.85
CA THR A 616 23.29 0.03 -33.98
C THR A 616 24.18 -0.58 -32.88
N GLN A 617 24.90 0.24 -32.11
CA GLN A 617 25.72 -0.21 -30.97
C GLN A 617 24.91 -0.30 -29.66
N LEU A 618 23.66 0.18 -29.65
CA LEU A 618 22.77 0.10 -28.48
C LEU A 618 22.05 -1.25 -28.47
N HIS A 619 22.21 -2.00 -27.37
CA HIS A 619 21.46 -3.22 -27.12
C HIS A 619 20.42 -2.97 -26.03
N LEU A 620 19.22 -3.55 -26.12
CA LEU A 620 18.21 -3.38 -25.08
C LEU A 620 18.69 -3.99 -23.75
N HIS A 621 18.59 -3.23 -22.67
CA HIS A 621 18.96 -3.68 -21.33
C HIS A 621 17.78 -4.40 -20.65
N SER A 622 18.02 -5.61 -20.13
CA SER A 622 17.03 -6.37 -19.34
C SER A 622 17.15 -5.99 -17.86
N THR A 623 16.17 -5.24 -17.37
CA THR A 623 16.08 -4.84 -15.96
C THR A 623 15.55 -5.97 -15.08
N ARG A 624 14.68 -6.84 -15.62
CA ARG A 624 14.25 -8.10 -15.00
C ARG A 624 14.34 -9.26 -16.01
N TYR A 625 14.97 -10.34 -15.58
CA TYR A 625 15.00 -11.60 -16.32
C TYR A 625 13.86 -12.52 -15.87
N TRP A 626 13.30 -13.28 -16.82
CA TRP A 626 12.14 -14.16 -16.63
C TRP A 626 12.49 -15.63 -16.94
N PRO A 627 13.35 -16.28 -16.12
CA PRO A 627 14.01 -17.54 -16.44
C PRO A 627 13.06 -18.70 -16.73
N SER A 628 11.96 -18.84 -15.98
CA SER A 628 11.04 -19.98 -16.13
C SER A 628 10.21 -19.89 -17.40
N MET A 629 10.15 -18.71 -18.03
CA MET A 629 9.49 -18.49 -19.32
C MET A 629 10.38 -18.74 -20.54
N PHE A 630 11.71 -18.89 -20.35
CA PHE A 630 12.65 -19.25 -21.42
C PHE A 630 12.99 -20.74 -21.43
N ASP A 631 12.78 -21.44 -20.32
CA ASP A 631 13.21 -22.83 -20.17
C ASP A 631 12.12 -23.84 -20.54
N ASN A 632 12.29 -24.50 -21.69
CA ASN A 632 11.53 -25.71 -22.04
C ASN A 632 12.08 -26.97 -21.32
N ARG A 633 13.14 -26.86 -20.51
CA ARG A 633 13.91 -27.95 -19.90
C ARG A 633 13.85 -27.92 -18.37
N ILE A 634 12.65 -27.92 -17.79
CA ILE A 634 12.47 -28.41 -16.42
C ILE A 634 11.45 -29.56 -16.45
N HIS A 635 11.98 -30.78 -16.41
CA HIS A 635 11.23 -31.99 -16.10
C HIS A 635 11.44 -32.33 -14.60
N PRO A 636 10.50 -31.99 -13.70
CA PRO A 636 10.40 -32.69 -12.41
C PRO A 636 10.06 -34.17 -12.67
N PRO A 637 10.36 -35.09 -11.75
CA PRO A 637 10.10 -36.54 -11.91
C PRO A 637 8.64 -36.89 -12.23
N PHE A 638 7.70 -35.95 -12.06
CA PHE A 638 6.27 -36.10 -12.35
C PHE A 638 5.84 -35.62 -13.75
N HIS A 639 6.75 -35.09 -14.59
CA HIS A 639 6.43 -34.58 -15.94
C HIS A 639 5.90 -35.66 -16.89
N GLY A 640 6.40 -36.90 -16.78
CA GLY A 640 5.87 -38.03 -17.54
C GLY A 640 4.40 -38.29 -17.18
N ILE A 641 4.07 -38.24 -15.88
CA ILE A 641 2.74 -38.57 -15.36
C ILE A 641 1.70 -37.56 -15.86
N ILE A 642 1.96 -36.26 -15.74
CA ILE A 642 1.04 -35.20 -16.18
C ILE A 642 0.88 -35.22 -17.71
N LYS A 643 1.98 -35.44 -18.45
CA LYS A 643 1.95 -35.50 -19.92
C LYS A 643 1.16 -36.70 -20.44
N HIS A 644 1.29 -37.87 -19.80
CA HIS A 644 0.60 -39.08 -20.22
C HIS A 644 -0.88 -39.12 -19.79
N SER A 645 -1.22 -38.56 -18.62
CA SER A 645 -2.62 -38.42 -18.18
C SER A 645 -3.36 -37.31 -18.95
N GLN A 646 -2.71 -36.18 -19.27
CA GLN A 646 -3.28 -35.18 -20.18
C GLN A 646 -3.48 -35.71 -21.60
N LYS A 647 -2.52 -36.50 -22.13
CA LYS A 647 -2.68 -37.16 -23.43
C LYS A 647 -3.82 -38.17 -23.44
N ALA A 648 -3.98 -38.98 -22.38
CA ALA A 648 -5.09 -39.91 -22.26
C ALA A 648 -6.44 -39.18 -22.24
N ILE A 649 -6.58 -38.10 -21.46
CA ILE A 649 -7.80 -37.30 -21.38
C ILE A 649 -8.14 -36.63 -22.72
N VAL A 650 -7.15 -36.01 -23.37
CA VAL A 650 -7.35 -35.34 -24.67
C VAL A 650 -7.70 -36.34 -25.77
N GLN A 651 -7.07 -37.52 -25.79
CA GLN A 651 -7.34 -38.56 -26.78
C GLN A 651 -8.75 -39.15 -26.60
N ILE A 652 -9.15 -39.43 -25.35
CA ILE A 652 -10.51 -39.88 -25.02
C ILE A 652 -11.55 -38.84 -25.46
N PHE A 653 -11.31 -37.55 -25.20
CA PHE A 653 -12.21 -36.48 -25.62
C PHE A 653 -12.27 -36.36 -27.15
N SER A 654 -11.12 -36.35 -27.83
CA SER A 654 -11.00 -36.32 -29.30
C SER A 654 -11.81 -37.43 -29.96
N ASP A 655 -11.61 -38.66 -29.53
CA ASP A 655 -12.14 -39.85 -30.19
C ASP A 655 -13.64 -40.00 -29.88
N THR A 656 -14.07 -39.61 -28.67
CA THR A 656 -15.49 -39.51 -28.28
C THR A 656 -16.22 -38.43 -29.10
N THR A 657 -15.59 -37.28 -29.31
CA THR A 657 -16.19 -36.19 -30.12
C THR A 657 -16.31 -36.60 -31.60
N THR A 658 -15.35 -37.38 -32.10
CA THR A 658 -15.37 -37.95 -33.46
C THR A 658 -16.47 -38.99 -33.61
N GLY A 659 -16.65 -39.87 -32.62
CA GLY A 659 -17.77 -40.83 -32.57
C GLY A 659 -19.13 -40.15 -32.51
N PHE A 660 -19.28 -39.06 -31.73
CA PHE A 660 -20.51 -38.27 -31.69
C PHE A 660 -20.85 -37.59 -33.02
N LYS A 661 -19.85 -37.07 -33.74
CA LYS A 661 -20.05 -36.50 -35.09
C LYS A 661 -20.51 -37.58 -36.08
N GLN A 662 -19.91 -38.77 -36.06
CA GLN A 662 -20.32 -39.88 -36.91
C GLN A 662 -21.72 -40.41 -36.57
N ALA A 663 -22.08 -40.41 -35.29
CA ALA A 663 -23.38 -40.83 -34.78
C ALA A 663 -24.51 -39.87 -35.17
N MET A 664 -24.26 -38.56 -35.20
CA MET A 664 -25.22 -37.54 -35.67
C MET A 664 -25.56 -37.66 -37.16
N HIS A 665 -24.70 -38.30 -37.97
CA HIS A 665 -24.96 -38.54 -39.40
C HIS A 665 -25.65 -39.88 -39.70
N SER A 666 -25.83 -40.75 -38.71
CA SER A 666 -26.44 -42.07 -38.89
C SER A 666 -27.98 -42.04 -38.72
N HIS A 667 -28.72 -42.65 -39.66
CA HIS A 667 -30.18 -42.54 -39.74
C HIS A 667 -30.97 -43.53 -38.85
N THR A 668 -30.28 -44.36 -38.06
CA THR A 668 -30.93 -45.30 -37.12
C THR A 668 -30.28 -45.25 -35.75
N TRP A 669 -31.13 -45.13 -34.71
CA TRP A 669 -30.73 -44.90 -33.33
C TRP A 669 -29.80 -45.99 -32.77
N THR A 670 -30.00 -47.26 -33.15
CA THR A 670 -29.15 -48.39 -32.74
C THR A 670 -27.72 -48.29 -33.29
N LYS A 671 -27.56 -47.84 -34.54
CA LYS A 671 -26.26 -47.67 -35.19
C LYS A 671 -25.50 -46.44 -34.65
N SER A 672 -26.25 -45.39 -34.34
CA SER A 672 -25.75 -44.18 -33.67
C SER A 672 -25.17 -44.49 -32.28
N THR A 673 -25.87 -45.32 -31.51
CA THR A 673 -25.44 -45.71 -30.16
C THR A 673 -24.21 -46.63 -30.20
N TYR A 674 -24.15 -47.56 -31.15
CA TYR A 674 -23.02 -48.47 -31.31
C TYR A 674 -21.72 -47.74 -31.68
N ASN A 675 -21.77 -46.80 -32.63
CA ASN A 675 -20.59 -46.03 -33.07
C ASN A 675 -20.01 -45.13 -31.95
N VAL A 676 -20.87 -44.58 -31.08
CA VAL A 676 -20.43 -43.83 -29.89
C VAL A 676 -19.73 -44.75 -28.89
N VAL A 677 -20.31 -45.92 -28.63
CA VAL A 677 -19.75 -46.90 -27.69
C VAL A 677 -18.41 -47.46 -28.17
N GLU A 678 -18.28 -47.78 -29.46
CA GLU A 678 -17.04 -48.28 -30.07
C GLU A 678 -15.91 -47.24 -30.05
N SER A 679 -16.21 -45.98 -30.35
CA SER A 679 -15.23 -44.89 -30.33
C SER A 679 -14.71 -44.57 -28.92
N VAL A 680 -15.58 -44.69 -27.91
CA VAL A 680 -15.22 -44.57 -26.50
C VAL A 680 -14.31 -45.73 -26.07
N LEU A 681 -14.63 -46.97 -26.48
CA LEU A 681 -13.80 -48.16 -26.20
C LEU A 681 -12.40 -48.08 -26.81
N LEU A 682 -12.26 -47.61 -28.05
CA LEU A 682 -10.95 -47.43 -28.71
C LEU A 682 -10.11 -46.32 -28.06
N GLY A 683 -10.73 -45.20 -27.67
CA GLY A 683 -10.07 -44.14 -26.91
C GLY A 683 -9.59 -44.61 -25.53
N LEU A 684 -10.33 -45.53 -24.91
CA LEU A 684 -9.98 -46.15 -23.62
C LEU A 684 -8.79 -47.10 -23.73
N ILE A 685 -8.72 -47.98 -24.74
CA ILE A 685 -7.60 -48.92 -24.95
C ILE A 685 -6.28 -48.16 -25.15
N ASN A 686 -6.30 -47.09 -25.93
CA ASN A 686 -5.13 -46.24 -26.17
C ASN A 686 -4.76 -45.38 -24.93
N GLY A 687 -5.74 -45.01 -24.11
CA GLY A 687 -5.53 -44.29 -22.85
C GLY A 687 -4.92 -45.14 -21.73
N ILE A 688 -5.29 -46.42 -21.66
CA ILE A 688 -4.80 -47.40 -20.65
C ILE A 688 -3.28 -47.60 -20.76
N GLY A 689 -2.73 -47.69 -21.98
CA GLY A 689 -1.29 -47.84 -22.19
C GLY A 689 -0.43 -46.69 -21.65
N HIS A 690 -1.00 -45.49 -21.57
CA HIS A 690 -0.33 -44.30 -21.03
C HIS A 690 -0.47 -44.15 -19.50
N LEU A 691 -1.51 -44.72 -18.89
CA LEU A 691 -1.72 -44.71 -17.45
C LEU A 691 -0.83 -45.72 -16.71
N CYS A 692 -0.63 -46.92 -17.26
CA CYS A 692 0.14 -47.98 -16.60
C CYS A 692 1.64 -47.64 -16.38
N ILE A 693 2.22 -46.77 -17.21
CA ILE A 693 3.63 -46.35 -17.10
C ILE A 693 3.83 -45.28 -16.01
N GLY A 694 2.77 -44.57 -15.59
CA GLY A 694 2.85 -43.44 -14.66
C GLY A 694 2.63 -43.77 -13.17
N CYS A 695 2.16 -44.98 -12.83
CA CYS A 695 1.47 -45.23 -11.55
C CYS A 695 2.29 -45.96 -10.46
N LEU A 696 3.61 -45.77 -10.38
CA LEU A 696 4.43 -46.39 -9.32
C LEU A 696 4.73 -45.49 -8.09
N SER A 697 4.05 -44.35 -7.90
CA SER A 697 4.45 -43.41 -6.82
C SER A 697 3.40 -42.45 -6.25
N LEU A 698 2.14 -42.85 -6.01
CA LEU A 698 1.19 -41.95 -5.33
C LEU A 698 0.38 -42.59 -4.20
N TYR A 699 0.36 -41.87 -3.07
CA TYR A 699 -0.24 -42.16 -1.77
C TYR A 699 -1.72 -41.73 -1.69
N GLY A 700 -2.46 -42.31 -0.75
CA GLY A 700 -3.93 -42.45 -0.72
C GLY A 700 -4.88 -41.25 -0.56
N GLU A 701 -4.43 -40.00 -0.56
CA GLU A 701 -5.32 -38.84 -0.24
C GLU A 701 -6.07 -38.25 -1.45
N LEU A 702 -5.62 -38.54 -2.68
CA LEU A 702 -6.29 -38.12 -3.92
C LEU A 702 -7.66 -38.82 -4.10
N THR A 703 -7.75 -40.03 -3.55
CA THR A 703 -8.87 -40.94 -3.68
C THR A 703 -10.13 -40.41 -2.98
N ASP A 704 -9.98 -39.83 -1.78
CA ASP A 704 -11.11 -39.33 -0.99
C ASP A 704 -11.77 -38.09 -1.63
N VAL A 705 -10.97 -37.25 -2.28
CA VAL A 705 -11.46 -36.09 -3.04
C VAL A 705 -12.24 -36.55 -4.27
N LEU A 706 -11.70 -37.53 -5.01
CA LEU A 706 -12.35 -38.05 -6.21
C LEU A 706 -13.61 -38.86 -5.91
N ASN A 707 -13.66 -39.57 -4.79
CA ASN A 707 -14.86 -40.27 -4.30
C ASN A 707 -16.05 -39.34 -4.05
N ALA A 708 -15.79 -38.07 -3.70
CA ALA A 708 -16.84 -37.08 -3.45
C ALA A 708 -17.41 -36.45 -4.73
N VAL A 709 -16.64 -36.45 -5.84
CA VAL A 709 -16.96 -35.74 -7.09
C VAL A 709 -18.32 -36.11 -7.70
N PRO A 710 -18.71 -37.40 -7.81
CA PRO A 710 -20.01 -37.79 -8.38
C PRO A 710 -21.22 -37.22 -7.63
N SER A 711 -21.11 -37.01 -6.31
CA SER A 711 -22.20 -36.48 -5.50
C SER A 711 -22.55 -35.01 -5.77
N TYR A 712 -21.70 -34.27 -6.49
CA TYR A 712 -21.90 -32.85 -6.79
C TYR A 712 -22.68 -32.59 -8.10
N TYR A 713 -22.72 -33.55 -9.03
CA TYR A 713 -23.35 -33.38 -10.34
C TYR A 713 -24.36 -34.47 -10.71
N ASP A 714 -24.37 -35.61 -10.01
CA ASP A 714 -25.38 -36.67 -10.20
C ASP A 714 -26.49 -36.56 -9.13
N PRO A 715 -27.63 -35.89 -9.42
CA PRO A 715 -28.75 -35.78 -8.50
C PRO A 715 -29.49 -37.11 -8.24
N TYR A 716 -29.13 -38.18 -8.95
CA TYR A 716 -29.71 -39.52 -8.81
C TYR A 716 -28.75 -40.49 -8.10
N ASN A 717 -27.67 -39.98 -7.50
CA ASN A 717 -26.69 -40.78 -6.79
C ASN A 717 -27.26 -41.23 -5.43
N GLU A 718 -27.92 -42.40 -5.40
CA GLU A 718 -28.23 -43.08 -4.15
C GLU A 718 -26.91 -43.66 -3.61
N SER A 719 -26.43 -43.11 -2.50
CA SER A 719 -25.14 -43.48 -1.94
C SER A 719 -25.16 -44.93 -1.44
N SER A 720 -24.72 -45.87 -2.27
CA SER A 720 -24.22 -47.17 -1.83
C SER A 720 -22.87 -46.96 -1.16
N TYR A 721 -22.87 -46.50 0.10
CA TYR A 721 -21.68 -46.58 0.93
C TYR A 721 -21.40 -48.05 1.21
N HIS A 722 -20.57 -48.68 0.38
CA HIS A 722 -19.93 -49.93 0.77
C HIS A 722 -19.11 -49.64 2.03
N SER A 723 -19.38 -50.41 3.09
CA SER A 723 -18.72 -50.33 4.39
C SER A 723 -17.21 -50.18 4.19
N ARG A 724 -16.58 -49.17 4.80
CA ARG A 724 -15.13 -48.98 4.69
C ARG A 724 -14.43 -50.29 5.10
N PRO A 725 -13.66 -50.93 4.21
CA PRO A 725 -13.07 -52.21 4.53
C PRO A 725 -12.03 -52.06 5.64
N TYR A 726 -12.06 -52.97 6.61
CA TYR A 726 -11.13 -52.98 7.74
C TYR A 726 -9.82 -53.60 7.25
N VAL A 727 -8.79 -52.78 7.05
CA VAL A 727 -7.47 -53.23 6.57
C VAL A 727 -6.53 -53.36 7.75
N ILE A 728 -6.18 -54.61 8.09
CA ILE A 728 -5.36 -54.97 9.25
C ILE A 728 -4.04 -55.65 8.86
N ASP A 729 -3.94 -56.10 7.61
CA ASP A 729 -2.79 -56.81 7.06
C ASP A 729 -2.77 -56.70 5.52
N PHE A 730 -1.79 -57.34 4.91
CA PHE A 730 -1.60 -57.34 3.46
C PHE A 730 -2.77 -57.99 2.71
N ASP A 731 -3.30 -59.11 3.22
CA ASP A 731 -4.35 -59.88 2.55
C ASP A 731 -5.70 -59.15 2.58
N THR A 732 -6.03 -58.50 3.71
CA THR A 732 -7.21 -57.63 3.82
C THR A 732 -7.08 -56.36 2.97
N GLY A 733 -5.86 -55.84 2.80
CA GLY A 733 -5.56 -54.73 1.89
C GLY A 733 -5.72 -55.08 0.41
N ILE A 734 -5.31 -56.28 -0.02
CA ILE A 734 -5.53 -56.77 -1.40
C ILE A 734 -7.02 -56.97 -1.68
N ASN A 735 -7.75 -57.59 -0.75
CA ASN A 735 -9.18 -57.81 -0.95
C ASN A 735 -9.97 -56.49 -1.02
N ALA A 736 -9.64 -55.53 -0.15
CA ALA A 736 -10.18 -54.17 -0.21
C ALA A 736 -9.83 -53.46 -1.53
N ALA A 737 -8.62 -53.66 -2.04
CA ALA A 737 -8.18 -53.12 -3.31
C ALA A 737 -8.99 -53.68 -4.49
N MET A 738 -9.14 -55.00 -4.56
CA MET A 738 -9.89 -55.64 -5.66
C MET A 738 -11.37 -55.26 -5.64
N CYS A 739 -12.01 -55.17 -4.46
CA CYS A 739 -13.40 -54.73 -4.37
C CYS A 739 -13.56 -53.29 -4.85
N ALA A 740 -12.70 -52.36 -4.40
CA ALA A 740 -12.75 -50.97 -4.83
C ALA A 740 -12.54 -50.79 -6.34
N PHE A 741 -11.67 -51.60 -6.94
CA PHE A 741 -11.48 -51.63 -8.39
C PHE A 741 -12.74 -52.11 -9.11
N ILE A 742 -13.26 -53.28 -8.72
CA ILE A 742 -14.40 -53.93 -9.39
C ILE A 742 -15.67 -53.07 -9.25
N ASP A 743 -15.94 -52.55 -8.06
CA ASP A 743 -17.15 -51.76 -7.78
C ASP A 743 -17.12 -50.43 -8.54
N GLY A 744 -16.00 -49.70 -8.53
CA GLY A 744 -15.89 -48.43 -9.26
C GLY A 744 -16.04 -48.57 -10.78
N TRP A 745 -15.54 -49.67 -11.34
CA TRP A 745 -15.71 -49.98 -12.77
C TRP A 745 -17.12 -50.45 -13.11
N LYS A 746 -17.67 -51.37 -12.32
CA LYS A 746 -19.01 -51.90 -12.52
C LYS A 746 -20.07 -50.80 -12.40
N ASP A 747 -19.99 -49.97 -11.36
CA ASP A 747 -20.97 -48.90 -11.12
C ASP A 747 -20.87 -47.79 -12.17
N GLY A 748 -19.64 -47.42 -12.57
CA GLY A 748 -19.44 -46.44 -13.64
C GLY A 748 -20.03 -46.89 -14.97
N MET A 749 -19.84 -48.16 -15.34
CA MET A 749 -20.38 -48.71 -16.59
C MET A 749 -21.90 -48.90 -16.54
N MET A 750 -22.44 -49.35 -15.41
CA MET A 750 -23.88 -49.53 -15.25
C MET A 750 -24.64 -48.21 -15.23
N ASP A 751 -24.00 -47.11 -14.81
CA ASP A 751 -24.62 -45.78 -14.76
C ASP A 751 -24.98 -45.22 -16.15
N VAL A 752 -24.29 -45.62 -17.23
CA VAL A 752 -24.64 -45.23 -18.61
C VAL A 752 -26.03 -45.71 -19.02
N VAL A 753 -26.50 -46.81 -18.42
CA VAL A 753 -27.81 -47.41 -18.72
C VAL A 753 -28.83 -47.11 -17.63
N THR A 754 -28.40 -47.17 -16.37
CA THR A 754 -29.30 -47.03 -15.21
C THR A 754 -29.71 -45.58 -14.96
N LYS A 755 -28.80 -44.61 -15.11
CA LYS A 755 -29.10 -43.17 -14.91
C LYS A 755 -30.05 -42.59 -15.95
N PRO A 756 -29.97 -42.90 -17.25
CA PRO A 756 -31.01 -42.50 -18.20
C PRO A 756 -32.38 -43.11 -17.86
N ARG A 757 -32.42 -44.36 -17.39
CA ARG A 757 -33.68 -45.00 -16.98
C ARG A 757 -34.32 -44.29 -15.78
N ILE A 758 -33.53 -44.07 -14.72
CA ILE A 758 -33.97 -43.38 -13.48
C ILE A 758 -34.37 -41.92 -13.78
N GLY A 759 -33.58 -41.21 -14.59
CA GLY A 759 -33.89 -39.85 -15.01
C GLY A 759 -35.18 -39.77 -15.84
N TYR A 760 -35.41 -40.75 -16.72
CA TYR A 760 -36.65 -40.85 -17.50
C TYR A 760 -37.87 -41.13 -16.62
N GLU A 761 -37.75 -42.05 -15.67
CA GLU A 761 -38.80 -42.39 -14.70
C GLU A 761 -39.17 -41.19 -13.81
N ARG A 762 -38.19 -40.36 -13.42
CA ARG A 762 -38.41 -39.20 -12.53
C ARG A 762 -38.86 -37.93 -13.25
N HIS A 763 -38.39 -37.68 -14.47
CA HIS A 763 -38.60 -36.39 -15.17
C HIS A 763 -38.87 -36.52 -16.68
N GLY A 764 -39.31 -37.68 -17.17
CA GLY A 764 -39.69 -37.90 -18.57
C GLY A 764 -38.51 -37.80 -19.57
N LYS A 765 -38.80 -37.53 -20.84
CA LYS A 765 -37.79 -37.53 -21.94
C LYS A 765 -36.57 -36.65 -21.65
N LEU A 766 -36.78 -35.46 -21.08
CA LEU A 766 -35.71 -34.53 -20.70
C LEU A 766 -34.86 -35.08 -19.53
N GLY A 767 -35.51 -35.73 -18.57
CA GLY A 767 -34.83 -36.45 -17.50
C GLY A 767 -34.00 -37.65 -18.00
N GLY A 768 -34.48 -38.35 -19.03
CA GLY A 768 -33.74 -39.46 -19.66
C GLY A 768 -32.47 -39.00 -20.38
N VAL A 769 -32.50 -37.87 -21.08
CA VAL A 769 -31.31 -37.27 -21.72
C VAL A 769 -30.32 -36.75 -20.67
N ALA A 770 -30.81 -36.09 -19.62
CA ALA A 770 -29.98 -35.66 -18.49
C ALA A 770 -29.35 -36.87 -17.79
N GLY A 771 -30.12 -37.93 -17.56
CA GLY A 771 -29.65 -39.19 -16.98
C GLY A 771 -28.60 -39.88 -17.85
N LEU A 772 -28.72 -39.85 -19.18
CA LEU A 772 -27.70 -40.36 -20.11
C LEU A 772 -26.39 -39.57 -20.00
N LEU A 773 -26.46 -38.23 -19.97
CA LEU A 773 -25.30 -37.36 -19.78
C LEU A 773 -24.60 -37.65 -18.45
N ILE A 774 -25.37 -37.79 -17.37
CA ILE A 774 -24.84 -38.13 -16.04
C ILE A 774 -24.21 -39.54 -16.06
N GLY A 775 -24.87 -40.51 -16.68
CA GLY A 775 -24.36 -41.87 -16.82
C GLY A 775 -23.03 -41.93 -17.57
N VAL A 776 -22.90 -41.16 -18.65
CA VAL A 776 -21.65 -41.01 -19.41
C VAL A 776 -20.57 -40.35 -18.54
N VAL A 777 -20.89 -39.29 -17.79
CA VAL A 777 -19.91 -38.66 -16.89
C VAL A 777 -19.49 -39.61 -15.75
N ASN A 778 -20.42 -40.35 -15.14
CA ASN A 778 -20.10 -41.34 -14.11
C ASN A 778 -19.25 -42.50 -14.64
N SER A 779 -19.45 -42.91 -15.90
CA SER A 779 -18.61 -43.92 -16.56
C SER A 779 -17.16 -43.48 -16.80
N LEU A 780 -16.89 -42.17 -16.76
CA LEU A 780 -15.54 -41.62 -16.82
C LEU A 780 -14.92 -41.48 -15.43
N PHE A 781 -15.69 -41.03 -14.44
CA PHE A 781 -15.16 -40.71 -13.11
C PHE A 781 -15.12 -41.91 -12.16
N LYS A 782 -16.19 -42.72 -12.03
CA LYS A 782 -16.25 -43.83 -11.06
C LYS A 782 -15.19 -44.92 -11.29
N PRO A 783 -14.83 -45.31 -12.53
CA PRO A 783 -13.75 -46.25 -12.77
C PRO A 783 -12.37 -45.72 -12.36
N VAL A 784 -12.09 -44.44 -12.64
CA VAL A 784 -10.84 -43.75 -12.22
C VAL A 784 -10.75 -43.72 -10.70
N VAL A 785 -11.86 -43.42 -10.04
CA VAL A 785 -11.99 -43.44 -8.58
C VAL A 785 -11.76 -44.85 -8.02
N GLY A 786 -12.36 -45.88 -8.62
CA GLY A 786 -12.18 -47.28 -8.21
C GLY A 786 -10.73 -47.76 -8.36
N THR A 787 -10.05 -47.39 -9.44
CA THR A 787 -8.64 -47.74 -9.69
C THR A 787 -7.66 -47.00 -8.76
N LEU A 788 -7.93 -45.73 -8.43
CA LEU A 788 -7.11 -45.01 -7.45
C LEU A 788 -7.39 -45.50 -6.01
N SER A 789 -8.64 -45.87 -5.73
CA SER A 789 -9.04 -46.48 -4.46
C SER A 789 -8.39 -47.85 -4.26
N SER A 790 -8.32 -48.67 -5.31
CA SER A 790 -7.68 -49.98 -5.23
C SER A 790 -6.20 -49.87 -4.89
N LEU A 791 -5.50 -48.94 -5.54
CA LEU A 791 -4.08 -48.71 -5.26
C LEU A 791 -3.85 -48.20 -3.82
N THR A 792 -4.76 -47.36 -3.33
CA THR A 792 -4.72 -46.83 -1.96
C THR A 792 -4.86 -47.95 -0.91
N TRP A 793 -5.84 -48.84 -1.08
CA TRP A 793 -6.07 -49.94 -0.14
C TRP A 793 -4.97 -50.99 -0.17
N PHE A 794 -4.43 -51.26 -1.36
CA PHE A 794 -3.28 -52.16 -1.54
C PHE A 794 -2.04 -51.62 -0.79
N CYS A 795 -1.70 -50.33 -0.98
CA CYS A 795 -0.59 -49.70 -0.29
C CYS A 795 -0.79 -49.63 1.24
N ARG A 796 -2.03 -49.44 1.72
CA ARG A 796 -2.35 -49.50 3.15
C ARG A 796 -2.16 -50.89 3.74
N GLY A 797 -2.49 -51.96 3.01
CA GLY A 797 -2.21 -53.34 3.43
C GLY A 797 -0.71 -53.63 3.56
N ILE A 798 0.09 -53.16 2.61
CA ILE A 798 1.55 -53.25 2.67
C ILE A 798 2.10 -52.49 3.89
N TYR A 799 1.61 -51.26 4.12
CA TYR A 799 2.05 -50.42 5.22
C TYR A 799 1.71 -51.01 6.61
N ALA A 800 0.49 -51.52 6.78
CA ALA A 800 0.05 -52.20 8.00
C ALA A 800 0.91 -53.44 8.31
N ASN A 801 1.29 -54.19 7.28
CA ASN A 801 2.14 -55.38 7.40
C ASN A 801 3.60 -55.06 7.73
N ILE A 802 4.13 -53.93 7.26
CA ILE A 802 5.52 -53.51 7.53
C ILE A 802 5.69 -52.97 8.96
N ASN A 803 4.70 -52.24 9.48
CA ASN A 803 4.84 -51.51 10.75
C ASN A 803 4.31 -52.24 11.99
N ASN A 804 3.63 -53.38 11.85
CA ASN A 804 3.13 -54.22 12.95
C ASN A 804 2.30 -53.44 14.02
N GLU A 805 1.74 -52.29 13.66
CA GLU A 805 0.97 -51.42 14.55
C GLU A 805 -0.50 -51.39 14.13
N ARG A 806 -1.39 -51.65 15.10
CA ARG A 806 -2.84 -51.45 14.95
C ARG A 806 -3.13 -49.95 14.96
N LEU A 807 -3.41 -49.38 13.79
CA LEU A 807 -3.82 -47.98 13.67
C LEU A 807 -5.25 -47.79 14.22
N VAL A 808 -5.35 -47.06 15.33
CA VAL A 808 -6.58 -46.42 15.82
C VAL A 808 -6.28 -44.94 16.07
N ASP A 809 -7.09 -44.06 15.49
CA ASP A 809 -6.99 -42.59 15.55
C ASP A 809 -6.88 -42.04 16.99
N LYS A 810 -6.00 -41.06 17.21
CA LYS A 810 -5.99 -40.20 18.41
C LYS A 810 -5.84 -38.72 18.04
N GLY A 811 -6.73 -37.91 18.62
CA GLY A 811 -6.87 -36.46 18.42
C GLY A 811 -5.92 -35.58 19.24
N LEU A 812 -5.96 -34.30 18.89
CA LEU A 812 -5.15 -33.16 19.34
C LEU A 812 -5.31 -32.79 20.83
N GLU A 813 -4.19 -32.42 21.49
CA GLU A 813 -4.18 -31.61 22.72
C GLU A 813 -3.13 -30.46 22.68
N THR A 814 -3.51 -29.37 23.32
CA THR A 814 -2.97 -28.00 23.43
C THR A 814 -1.72 -27.82 24.30
N TYR A 815 -0.84 -26.87 23.94
CA TYR A 815 0.30 -26.40 24.75
C TYR A 815 0.04 -25.01 25.37
N THR A 816 0.24 -24.88 26.69
CA THR A 816 0.22 -23.64 27.50
C THR A 816 1.64 -23.08 27.72
N VAL A 817 1.80 -21.75 27.68
CA VAL A 817 3.08 -21.04 27.87
C VAL A 817 3.11 -20.29 29.22
N ASN A 818 4.23 -20.44 29.93
CA ASN A 818 4.55 -19.84 31.23
C ASN A 818 4.83 -18.32 31.18
N THR A 819 4.37 -17.61 32.21
CA THR A 819 4.69 -16.21 32.55
C THR A 819 5.96 -16.09 33.41
N LEU A 820 6.87 -15.18 33.05
CA LEU A 820 8.03 -14.74 33.84
C LEU A 820 7.93 -13.23 34.11
N GLY A 821 8.27 -12.84 35.34
CA GLY A 821 8.05 -11.51 35.91
C GLY A 821 9.12 -10.46 35.59
N LEU A 822 8.86 -9.22 36.04
CA LEU A 822 9.81 -8.11 36.09
C LEU A 822 9.60 -7.29 37.36
N GLY A 823 10.71 -6.99 38.03
CA GLY A 823 10.80 -6.25 39.28
C GLY A 823 11.06 -4.74 39.14
N SER A 824 11.00 -4.13 40.32
CA SER A 824 11.26 -2.76 40.81
C SER A 824 12.21 -1.78 40.09
N LEU A 825 11.86 -0.49 40.18
CA LEU A 825 12.71 0.71 39.96
C LEU A 825 12.73 1.60 41.22
N PRO A 826 13.85 2.30 41.55
CA PRO A 826 13.84 3.38 42.55
C PRO A 826 14.11 4.81 41.98
N SER A 827 13.31 5.75 42.51
CA SER A 827 13.54 7.16 42.85
C SER A 827 14.34 8.10 41.92
N THR A 828 13.64 8.83 41.06
CA THR A 828 13.95 10.23 40.66
C THR A 828 12.69 10.86 40.06
N ILE A 829 12.28 12.05 40.53
CA ILE A 829 11.00 12.67 40.13
C ILE A 829 11.03 13.01 38.64
N THR A 830 10.11 12.44 37.85
CA THR A 830 10.07 12.60 36.39
C THR A 830 9.15 13.74 35.95
N GLN A 831 9.31 14.18 34.70
CA GLN A 831 8.53 15.24 34.05
C GLN A 831 7.00 15.03 34.10
N GLU A 832 6.56 13.80 34.34
CA GLU A 832 5.16 13.40 34.42
C GLU A 832 4.55 13.68 35.81
N GLU A 833 5.33 13.52 36.89
CA GLU A 833 4.88 13.83 38.26
C GLU A 833 4.69 15.34 38.47
N LEU A 834 5.49 16.17 37.77
CA LEU A 834 5.34 17.63 37.74
C LEU A 834 4.08 18.08 36.98
N LYS A 835 3.71 17.39 35.89
CA LYS A 835 2.44 17.64 35.17
C LYS A 835 1.22 17.29 36.03
N GLN A 836 1.32 16.22 36.82
CA GLN A 836 0.27 15.82 37.76
C GLN A 836 0.14 16.80 38.93
N HIS A 837 1.25 17.30 39.48
CA HIS A 837 1.22 18.30 40.56
C HIS A 837 0.70 19.66 40.08
N TYR A 838 1.01 20.08 38.85
CA TYR A 838 0.50 21.31 38.23
C TYR A 838 -1.02 21.29 38.04
N ASN A 839 -1.58 20.14 37.61
CA ASN A 839 -3.02 19.98 37.40
C ASN A 839 -3.84 19.93 38.70
N ASN A 840 -3.24 19.45 39.80
CA ASN A 840 -3.98 19.19 41.03
C ASN A 840 -4.06 20.39 42.00
N ASN A 841 -3.14 21.37 41.94
CA ASN A 841 -3.04 22.38 43.00
C ASN A 841 -3.15 23.86 42.61
N MET A 842 -3.25 24.26 41.34
CA MET A 842 -3.33 25.70 41.00
C MET A 842 -4.30 26.06 39.88
N LYS A 843 -5.60 25.95 40.17
CA LYS A 843 -6.67 26.71 39.49
C LYS A 843 -7.14 27.85 40.38
N GLN A 844 -6.41 28.96 40.39
CA GLN A 844 -6.93 30.30 40.69
C GLN A 844 -5.87 31.32 40.26
N THR A 845 -6.26 32.25 39.38
CA THR A 845 -5.52 33.37 38.75
C THR A 845 -4.07 33.59 39.21
N VAL A 846 -3.08 33.30 38.35
CA VAL A 846 -1.70 33.64 38.71
C VAL A 846 -0.75 34.20 37.66
N LYS A 847 0.03 35.19 38.13
CA LYS A 847 1.02 35.98 37.41
C LYS A 847 2.40 35.44 37.81
N THR A 848 3.11 34.82 36.86
CA THR A 848 4.39 34.15 37.08
C THR A 848 5.47 34.79 36.20
N ALA A 849 6.63 35.17 36.76
CA ALA A 849 7.80 35.63 36.01
C ALA A 849 8.89 34.55 35.97
N SER A 850 9.49 34.28 34.81
CA SER A 850 10.65 33.38 34.70
C SER A 850 11.96 34.16 34.55
N ILE A 851 13.03 33.77 35.27
CA ILE A 851 14.33 34.48 35.26
C ILE A 851 15.46 33.48 34.93
N VAL A 852 16.30 33.82 33.94
CA VAL A 852 17.45 33.03 33.47
C VAL A 852 18.75 33.86 33.58
N SER A 853 19.80 33.33 34.22
CA SER A 853 21.02 34.08 34.60
C SER A 853 22.18 34.07 33.60
N GLY A 854 23.01 35.11 33.74
CA GLY A 854 24.42 35.20 33.37
C GLY A 854 25.28 35.58 34.59
N HIS A 855 26.59 35.81 34.39
CA HIS A 855 27.63 35.98 35.43
C HIS A 855 27.24 36.87 36.64
N ASP A 856 27.67 36.45 37.84
CA ASP A 856 27.36 36.99 39.19
C ASP A 856 25.98 36.54 39.75
N SER A 857 25.76 35.22 39.75
CA SER A 857 24.49 34.56 40.10
C SER A 857 23.99 34.90 41.50
N ASP A 858 24.88 35.00 42.48
CA ASP A 858 24.51 35.16 43.89
C ASP A 858 24.00 36.59 44.17
N ARG A 859 24.64 37.61 43.58
CA ARG A 859 24.18 39.02 43.63
C ARG A 859 22.85 39.19 42.91
N ILE A 860 22.72 38.63 41.70
CA ILE A 860 21.49 38.73 40.90
C ILE A 860 20.33 38.02 41.60
N LEU A 861 20.57 36.84 42.20
CA LEU A 861 19.57 36.11 42.95
C LEU A 861 19.00 36.94 44.11
N TYR A 862 19.86 37.62 44.89
CA TYR A 862 19.41 38.50 45.96
C TYR A 862 18.51 39.64 45.46
N ILE A 863 18.96 40.35 44.40
CA ILE A 863 18.19 41.44 43.77
C ILE A 863 16.82 40.96 43.29
N VAL A 864 16.78 39.75 42.70
CA VAL A 864 15.55 39.11 42.21
C VAL A 864 14.60 38.79 43.35
N LEU A 865 15.07 38.15 44.42
CA LEU A 865 14.24 37.76 45.57
C LEU A 865 13.66 39.01 46.26
N GLU A 866 14.48 40.04 46.47
CA GLU A 866 14.03 41.31 47.06
C GLU A 866 12.98 42.01 46.18
N ALA A 867 13.17 42.03 44.85
CA ALA A 867 12.18 42.60 43.92
C ALA A 867 10.86 41.82 43.91
N LEU A 868 10.89 40.50 44.06
CA LEU A 868 9.71 39.64 44.13
C LEU A 868 8.97 39.84 45.45
N GLU A 869 9.69 40.00 46.56
CA GLU A 869 9.11 40.34 47.86
C GLU A 869 8.39 41.70 47.82
N LYS A 870 9.03 42.73 47.25
CA LYS A 870 8.46 44.07 47.07
C LYS A 870 7.20 44.10 46.19
N THR A 871 7.07 43.17 45.24
CA THR A 871 5.97 43.17 44.26
C THR A 871 4.88 42.15 44.57
N GLY A 872 5.16 41.13 45.38
CA GLY A 872 4.26 40.01 45.65
C GLY A 872 4.06 39.07 44.46
N TYR A 873 4.81 39.23 43.36
CA TYR A 873 4.71 38.33 42.21
C TYR A 873 5.33 36.97 42.53
N ARG A 874 4.87 35.94 41.83
CA ARG A 874 5.44 34.61 41.95
C ARG A 874 6.44 34.39 40.82
N ALA A 875 7.48 33.61 41.07
CA ALA A 875 8.51 33.38 40.07
C ALA A 875 8.89 31.91 39.95
N VAL A 876 9.33 31.57 38.75
CA VAL A 876 9.98 30.29 38.44
C VAL A 876 11.42 30.60 38.02
N LEU A 877 12.39 30.21 38.84
CA LEU A 877 13.80 30.50 38.62
C LEU A 877 14.49 29.31 37.97
N SER A 878 15.18 29.56 36.85
CA SER A 878 16.01 28.56 36.18
C SER A 878 17.48 28.95 36.29
N CYS A 879 18.32 28.03 36.76
CA CYS A 879 19.78 28.18 36.86
C CYS A 879 20.33 29.28 37.79
N LEU A 880 19.51 29.86 38.69
CA LEU A 880 19.90 30.98 39.56
C LEU A 880 20.18 30.60 41.03
N ALA A 881 19.53 29.55 41.56
CA ALA A 881 19.61 29.17 42.97
C ALA A 881 20.29 27.82 43.16
N LYS A 882 21.18 27.69 44.15
CA LYS A 882 21.80 26.42 44.59
C LYS A 882 20.76 25.59 45.37
N ASP A 883 20.93 24.27 45.46
CA ASP A 883 19.95 23.38 46.11
C ASP A 883 19.71 23.70 47.60
N ASN A 884 20.65 24.40 48.24
CA ASN A 884 20.59 24.77 49.66
C ASN A 884 20.10 26.21 49.90
N ASP A 885 19.66 26.96 48.88
CA ASP A 885 19.21 28.34 49.05
C ASP A 885 17.81 28.42 49.67
N LYS A 886 17.61 29.28 50.69
CA LYS A 886 16.29 29.55 51.27
C LYS A 886 15.46 30.44 50.33
N LEU A 887 14.58 29.84 49.55
CA LEU A 887 13.66 30.55 48.65
C LEU A 887 12.39 31.03 49.37
N LEU A 888 11.81 32.13 48.89
CA LEU A 888 10.51 32.62 49.35
C LEU A 888 9.40 31.60 48.99
N LYS A 889 8.32 31.54 49.77
CA LYS A 889 7.19 30.60 49.55
C LYS A 889 6.54 30.71 48.16
N ASN A 890 6.70 31.84 47.49
CA ASN A 890 6.16 32.17 46.17
C ASN A 890 7.18 32.00 45.02
N VAL A 891 8.35 31.40 45.28
CA VAL A 891 9.42 31.19 44.32
C VAL A 891 9.70 29.71 44.16
N PHE A 892 9.56 29.20 42.93
CA PHE A 892 9.85 27.82 42.58
C PHE A 892 11.15 27.73 41.79
N LYS A 893 12.08 26.92 42.27
CA LYS A 893 13.27 26.55 41.50
C LYS A 893 12.92 25.41 40.54
N ILE A 894 13.41 25.53 39.31
CA ILE A 894 13.37 24.46 38.32
C ILE A 894 14.75 24.25 37.73
N ASP A 895 15.03 23.01 37.36
CA ASP A 895 16.21 22.67 36.57
C ASP A 895 15.98 23.03 35.09
N ASN A 896 16.91 22.60 34.23
CA ASN A 896 16.87 22.92 32.81
C ASN A 896 15.62 22.32 32.13
N ILE A 897 14.64 23.18 31.80
CA ILE A 897 13.37 22.81 31.15
C ILE A 897 13.24 23.51 29.80
N SER A 898 12.49 22.92 28.87
CA SER A 898 12.22 23.53 27.57
C SER A 898 11.48 24.88 27.73
N HIS A 899 12.06 25.94 27.17
CA HIS A 899 11.43 27.26 27.09
C HIS A 899 10.08 27.22 26.35
N ASP A 900 9.95 26.39 25.31
CA ASP A 900 8.71 26.26 24.54
C ASP A 900 7.53 25.78 25.39
N TRP A 901 7.80 24.93 26.40
CA TRP A 901 6.79 24.48 27.34
C TRP A 901 6.59 25.50 28.46
N LEU A 902 7.69 25.88 29.14
CA LEU A 902 7.62 26.75 30.31
C LEU A 902 6.96 28.09 29.99
N PHE A 903 7.31 28.69 28.85
CA PHE A 903 6.82 30.01 28.51
C PHE A 903 5.33 30.03 28.20
N GLN A 904 4.67 28.90 27.95
CA GLN A 904 3.21 28.86 27.83
C GLN A 904 2.52 29.13 29.19
N HIS A 905 3.20 28.80 30.29
CA HIS A 905 2.66 28.75 31.64
C HIS A 905 3.03 29.97 32.51
N VAL A 906 3.76 30.94 31.96
CA VAL A 906 4.16 32.18 32.65
C VAL A 906 3.44 33.40 32.08
N SER A 907 3.38 34.50 32.84
CA SER A 907 2.79 35.77 32.38
C SER A 907 3.81 36.72 31.77
N ALA A 908 5.07 36.63 32.18
CA ALA A 908 6.18 37.40 31.62
C ALA A 908 7.50 36.62 31.72
N VAL A 909 8.47 36.97 30.88
CA VAL A 909 9.80 36.38 30.85
C VAL A 909 10.83 37.44 31.16
N CYS A 910 11.88 37.09 31.90
CA CYS A 910 13.02 37.95 32.21
C CYS A 910 14.31 37.17 31.96
N HIS A 911 15.24 37.72 31.18
CA HIS A 911 16.47 37.02 30.84
C HIS A 911 17.55 38.00 30.38
N HIS A 912 18.75 37.49 30.11
CA HIS A 912 19.88 38.33 29.72
C HIS A 912 19.83 38.90 28.28
N GLY A 913 18.82 38.53 27.48
CA GLY A 913 18.69 39.02 26.11
C GLY A 913 19.25 38.11 25.00
N GLY A 914 19.48 36.82 25.24
CA GLY A 914 19.85 35.89 24.16
C GLY A 914 18.78 35.81 23.07
N ALA A 915 19.20 35.77 21.79
CA ALA A 915 18.29 35.75 20.63
C ALA A 915 17.22 34.64 20.71
N GLY A 916 17.63 33.41 21.02
CA GLY A 916 16.73 32.26 21.12
C GLY A 916 15.68 32.39 22.25
N THR A 917 16.08 32.87 23.43
CA THR A 917 15.16 33.10 24.55
C THR A 917 14.21 34.26 24.26
N THR A 918 14.70 35.33 23.62
CA THR A 918 13.87 36.46 23.17
C THR A 918 12.80 35.97 22.20
N ALA A 919 13.20 35.20 21.18
CA ALA A 919 12.29 34.65 20.19
C ALA A 919 11.25 33.70 20.81
N ALA A 920 11.66 32.81 21.72
CA ALA A 920 10.75 31.89 22.41
C ALA A 920 9.72 32.65 23.28
N GLY A 921 10.15 33.69 24.01
CA GLY A 921 9.26 34.52 24.83
C GLY A 921 8.22 35.25 23.99
N LEU A 922 8.65 35.89 22.90
CA LEU A 922 7.76 36.57 21.96
C LEU A 922 6.82 35.62 21.22
N ARG A 923 7.31 34.44 20.80
CA ARG A 923 6.48 33.39 20.17
C ARG A 923 5.44 32.80 21.14
N ALA A 924 5.69 32.85 22.44
CA ALA A 924 4.69 32.51 23.46
C ALA A 924 3.73 33.67 23.79
N GLY A 925 3.90 34.83 23.13
CA GLY A 925 3.12 36.05 23.37
C GLY A 925 3.40 36.67 24.75
N LYS A 926 4.59 36.47 25.30
CA LYS A 926 4.95 36.95 26.63
C LYS A 926 5.72 38.26 26.57
N SER A 927 5.29 39.19 27.40
CA SER A 927 6.04 40.41 27.67
C SER A 927 7.40 40.08 28.28
N THR A 928 8.46 40.72 27.79
CA THR A 928 9.84 40.26 28.01
C THR A 928 10.70 41.36 28.64
N ILE A 929 11.39 41.05 29.74
CA ILE A 929 12.38 41.91 30.40
C ILE A 929 13.76 41.42 29.99
N ILE A 930 14.62 42.33 29.50
CA ILE A 930 16.00 42.02 29.13
C ILE A 930 16.97 42.77 30.05
N VAL A 931 17.88 42.00 30.66
CA VAL A 931 19.01 42.50 31.48
C VAL A 931 20.31 42.23 30.70
N PRO A 932 20.70 43.10 29.76
CA PRO A 932 21.85 42.84 28.90
C PRO A 932 23.19 43.03 29.63
N PHE A 933 24.16 42.16 29.32
CA PHE A 933 25.53 42.21 29.82
C PHE A 933 26.55 42.54 28.73
N PHE A 934 26.38 41.99 27.52
CA PHE A 934 27.30 42.21 26.39
C PHE A 934 26.63 41.91 25.04
N GLY A 935 27.21 42.42 23.95
CA GLY A 935 26.92 41.98 22.57
C GLY A 935 25.49 42.28 22.08
N ASP A 936 24.90 41.30 21.39
CA ASP A 936 23.60 41.35 20.73
C ASP A 936 22.42 41.54 21.71
N GLN A 937 22.63 41.28 23.00
CA GLN A 937 21.63 41.44 24.05
C GLN A 937 21.06 42.86 24.13
N PHE A 938 21.90 43.89 23.91
CA PHE A 938 21.47 45.28 23.86
C PHE A 938 20.58 45.58 22.65
N PHE A 939 20.87 44.94 21.51
CA PHE A 939 20.04 45.04 20.31
C PHE A 939 18.65 44.45 20.56
N TRP A 940 18.57 43.24 21.12
CA TRP A 940 17.29 42.61 21.44
C TRP A 940 16.48 43.41 22.45
N SER A 941 17.14 43.97 23.46
CA SER A 941 16.47 44.86 24.42
C SER A 941 15.86 46.10 23.77
N ASN A 942 16.60 46.78 22.90
CA ASN A 942 16.10 47.93 22.15
C ASN A 942 14.94 47.55 21.20
N ALA A 943 15.00 46.35 20.59
CA ALA A 943 13.93 45.84 19.74
C ALA A 943 12.65 45.57 20.53
N ILE A 944 12.75 44.97 21.72
CA ILE A 944 11.62 44.73 22.63
C ILE A 944 10.99 46.05 23.08
N GLU A 945 11.80 47.03 23.48
CA GLU A 945 11.34 48.35 23.90
C GLU A 945 10.62 49.09 22.76
N LYS A 946 11.24 49.18 21.57
CA LYS A 946 10.66 49.86 20.40
C LYS A 946 9.31 49.28 19.97
N ASN A 947 9.13 47.97 20.13
CA ASN A 947 7.87 47.30 19.81
C ASN A 947 6.88 47.29 20.98
N GLY A 948 7.23 47.88 22.13
CA GLY A 948 6.39 48.00 23.31
C GLY A 948 6.12 46.67 24.03
N ALA A 949 6.92 45.63 23.76
CA ALA A 949 6.74 44.28 24.33
C ALA A 949 7.50 44.08 25.66
N GLY A 950 8.18 45.11 26.15
CA GLY A 950 8.94 45.08 27.39
C GLY A 950 9.53 46.45 27.74
N PRO A 951 10.11 46.59 28.93
CA PRO A 951 10.73 47.83 29.37
C PRO A 951 12.06 48.08 28.65
N ARG A 952 12.56 49.32 28.76
CA ARG A 952 13.93 49.67 28.38
C ARG A 952 14.95 48.75 29.07
N ALA A 953 16.08 48.51 28.39
CA ALA A 953 17.21 47.75 28.91
C ALA A 953 17.53 48.10 30.37
N LEU A 954 17.51 47.09 31.25
CA LEU A 954 17.90 47.29 32.64
C LEU A 954 19.44 47.32 32.76
N PRO A 955 20.00 48.16 33.64
CA PRO A 955 21.45 48.31 33.73
C PRO A 955 22.10 47.07 34.35
N GLY A 956 22.66 46.15 33.55
CA GLY A 956 23.18 44.86 34.04
C GLY A 956 24.15 44.97 35.24
N LYS A 957 25.19 45.82 35.14
CA LYS A 957 26.20 45.99 36.21
C LYS A 957 25.69 46.78 37.44
N ASN A 958 24.72 47.67 37.25
CA ASN A 958 24.20 48.58 38.28
C ASN A 958 22.73 48.27 38.63
N LEU A 959 22.28 47.04 38.39
CA LEU A 959 20.89 46.63 38.59
C LEU A 959 20.52 46.71 40.08
N THR A 960 19.38 47.31 40.38
CA THR A 960 18.79 47.33 41.73
C THR A 960 17.48 46.54 41.78
N SER A 961 17.05 46.16 42.99
CA SER A 961 15.77 45.49 43.19
C SER A 961 14.57 46.39 42.84
N ASP A 962 14.71 47.71 43.00
CA ASP A 962 13.70 48.68 42.60
C ASP A 962 13.53 48.78 41.08
N ASP A 963 14.63 48.70 40.33
CA ASP A 963 14.58 48.68 38.86
C ASP A 963 13.83 47.45 38.35
N LEU A 964 14.13 46.28 38.93
CA LEU A 964 13.48 45.02 38.56
C LEU A 964 12.00 44.99 39.01
N ALA A 965 11.68 45.53 40.19
CA ALA A 965 10.31 45.65 40.67
C ALA A 965 9.45 46.55 39.75
N LYS A 966 10.01 47.67 39.28
CA LYS A 966 9.37 48.54 38.27
C LYS A 966 9.15 47.80 36.95
N ALA A 967 10.15 47.05 36.50
CA ALA A 967 10.06 46.25 35.28
C ALA A 967 8.97 45.16 35.37
N PHE A 968 8.86 44.45 36.50
CA PHE A 968 7.78 43.48 36.74
C PHE A 968 6.40 44.12 36.67
N LYS A 969 6.20 45.29 37.29
CA LYS A 969 4.93 46.02 37.18
C LYS A 969 4.63 46.46 35.74
N PHE A 970 5.65 46.91 35.01
CA PHE A 970 5.52 47.37 33.62
C PHE A 970 5.05 46.26 32.68
N VAL A 971 5.69 45.08 32.71
CA VAL A 971 5.35 43.98 31.79
C VAL A 971 3.94 43.41 32.01
N HIS A 972 3.38 43.56 33.21
CA HIS A 972 2.01 43.14 33.50
C HIS A 972 0.93 44.16 33.09
N GLN A 973 1.30 45.29 32.50
CA GLN A 973 0.33 46.25 31.96
C GLN A 973 -0.38 45.65 30.73
N PRO A 974 -1.72 45.84 30.60
CA PRO A 974 -2.49 45.29 29.47
C PRO A 974 -1.94 45.69 28.10
N LYS A 975 -1.45 46.93 27.96
CA LYS A 975 -0.88 47.46 26.70
C LYS A 975 0.39 46.71 26.27
N VAL A 976 1.26 46.36 27.22
CA VAL A 976 2.54 45.68 26.97
C VAL A 976 2.28 44.21 26.59
N ARG A 977 1.34 43.57 27.29
CA ARG A 977 0.87 42.23 26.94
C ARG A 977 0.26 42.17 25.55
N ALA A 978 -0.63 43.11 25.20
CA ALA A 978 -1.22 43.18 23.87
C ALA A 978 -0.18 43.40 22.77
N ALA A 979 0.89 44.16 23.05
CA ALA A 979 2.01 44.31 22.13
C ALA A 979 2.75 42.98 21.89
N ALA A 980 3.05 42.23 22.96
CA ALA A 980 3.66 40.91 22.85
C ALA A 980 2.78 39.89 22.11
N GLU A 981 1.46 39.90 22.34
CA GLU A 981 0.49 39.04 21.63
C GLU A 981 0.41 39.39 20.13
N ARG A 982 0.48 40.67 19.75
CA ARG A 982 0.56 41.07 18.32
C ARG A 982 1.83 40.56 17.64
N ILE A 983 2.97 40.61 18.33
CA ILE A 983 4.24 40.11 17.80
C ILE A 983 4.19 38.58 17.65
N ARG A 984 3.62 37.87 18.63
CA ARG A 984 3.35 36.43 18.52
C ARG A 984 2.58 36.12 17.24
N ASP A 985 1.47 36.82 17.00
CA ASP A 985 0.60 36.53 15.86
C ASP A 985 1.29 36.80 14.51
N ALA A 986 2.29 37.69 14.48
CA ALA A 986 3.17 37.87 13.34
C ALA A 986 4.16 36.70 13.21
N ILE A 987 4.90 36.37 14.28
CA ILE A 987 5.90 35.28 14.30
C ILE A 987 5.28 33.93 13.96
N LEU A 988 4.06 33.63 14.43
CA LEU A 988 3.36 32.37 14.15
C LEU A 988 2.99 32.20 12.67
N LYS A 989 3.00 33.28 11.87
CA LYS A 989 2.78 33.23 10.41
C LYS A 989 4.09 33.10 9.63
N GLU A 990 5.23 33.26 10.28
CA GLU A 990 6.54 33.18 9.63
C GLU A 990 6.98 31.72 9.49
N ASN A 991 7.71 31.44 8.40
CA ASN A 991 8.42 30.19 8.21
C ASN A 991 9.88 30.48 7.85
N GLY A 992 10.66 30.86 8.87
CA GLY A 992 12.02 31.36 8.69
C GLY A 992 12.98 30.36 8.04
N CYS A 993 12.87 29.06 8.33
CA CYS A 993 13.75 28.05 7.73
C CYS A 993 13.42 27.81 6.25
N GLU A 994 12.14 27.80 5.87
CA GLU A 994 11.72 27.66 4.47
C GLU A 994 12.12 28.88 3.65
N GLU A 995 11.96 30.08 4.20
CA GLU A 995 12.40 31.31 3.54
C GLU A 995 13.93 31.37 3.40
N ALA A 996 14.67 30.92 4.41
CA ALA A 996 16.12 30.81 4.34
C ALA A 996 16.57 29.82 3.24
N LEU A 997 15.90 28.67 3.11
CA LEU A 997 16.13 27.72 2.01
C LEU A 997 15.89 28.38 0.65
N ARG A 998 14.76 29.09 0.50
CA ARG A 998 14.40 29.78 -0.73
C ARG A 998 15.45 30.82 -1.13
N ILE A 999 15.90 31.65 -0.17
CA ILE A 999 16.95 32.65 -0.39
C ILE A 999 18.26 31.96 -0.77
N PHE A 1000 18.65 30.90 -0.05
CA PHE A 1000 19.85 30.13 -0.36
C PHE A 1000 19.83 29.60 -1.81
N HIS A 1001 18.73 28.98 -2.24
CA HIS A 1001 18.57 28.46 -3.61
C HIS A 1001 18.67 29.53 -4.69
N ILE A 1002 18.15 30.75 -4.44
CA ILE A 1002 18.19 31.85 -5.41
C ILE A 1002 19.62 32.34 -5.66
N HIS A 1003 20.49 32.24 -4.66
CA HIS A 1003 21.87 32.70 -4.75
C HIS A 1003 22.85 31.65 -5.27
N LEU A 1004 22.39 30.42 -5.55
CA LEU A 1004 23.24 29.38 -6.13
C LEU A 1004 23.52 29.65 -7.62
N PRO A 1005 24.77 29.51 -8.09
CA PRO A 1005 25.11 29.62 -9.51
C PRO A 1005 24.72 28.35 -10.28
N ILE A 1006 23.42 28.03 -10.33
CA ILE A 1006 22.87 26.74 -10.78
C ILE A 1006 23.37 26.38 -12.20
N SER A 1007 23.53 27.36 -13.09
CA SER A 1007 24.01 27.11 -14.46
C SER A 1007 25.46 26.62 -14.54
N ARG A 1008 26.29 26.93 -13.53
CA ARG A 1008 27.68 26.44 -13.42
C ARG A 1008 27.80 25.20 -12.54
N MET A 1009 26.74 24.88 -11.80
CA MET A 1009 26.73 23.76 -10.89
C MET A 1009 26.17 22.50 -11.52
N ARG A 1010 25.54 22.53 -12.69
CA ARG A 1010 24.90 21.32 -13.26
C ARG A 1010 25.90 20.43 -13.99
N SER A 1011 25.85 19.13 -13.72
CA SER A 1011 26.48 18.12 -14.56
C SER A 1011 25.73 17.97 -15.90
N ASP A 1012 26.49 17.88 -16.99
CA ASP A 1012 25.99 17.73 -18.37
C ASP A 1012 25.36 16.35 -18.61
N LEU A 1013 25.80 15.34 -17.87
CA LEU A 1013 25.30 13.96 -17.97
C LEU A 1013 24.29 13.63 -16.86
N GLU A 1014 24.25 14.42 -15.78
CA GLU A 1014 23.36 14.23 -14.64
C GLU A 1014 22.81 15.57 -14.13
N SER A 1015 21.73 16.07 -14.74
CA SER A 1015 21.20 17.41 -14.45
C SER A 1015 20.75 17.62 -12.97
N THR A 1016 20.53 16.53 -12.23
CA THR A 1016 20.18 16.51 -10.80
C THR A 1016 21.39 16.57 -9.86
N TYR A 1017 22.61 16.36 -10.36
CA TYR A 1017 23.83 16.38 -9.56
C TYR A 1017 24.72 17.56 -9.88
N THR A 1018 25.51 17.94 -8.88
CA THR A 1018 26.46 19.04 -9.03
C THR A 1018 27.66 18.58 -9.86
N ALA A 1019 28.05 19.35 -10.88
CA ALA A 1019 29.30 19.18 -11.60
C ALA A 1019 30.48 19.44 -10.66
N CYS A 1020 31.32 18.44 -10.48
CA CYS A 1020 32.51 18.53 -9.63
C CYS A 1020 33.81 18.44 -10.45
N TYR A 1021 33.72 17.86 -11.65
CA TYR A 1021 34.87 17.62 -12.52
C TYR A 1021 34.56 18.10 -13.93
N ARG A 1022 35.63 18.43 -14.67
CA ARG A 1022 35.55 18.70 -16.09
C ARG A 1022 36.40 17.67 -16.83
N LEU A 1023 35.81 16.98 -17.78
CA LEU A 1023 36.54 16.16 -18.73
C LEU A 1023 36.99 17.04 -19.89
N ASP A 1024 38.24 17.49 -19.86
CA ASP A 1024 38.75 18.45 -20.83
C ASP A 1024 38.72 17.91 -22.26
N GLU A 1025 39.04 16.62 -22.46
CA GLU A 1025 39.00 15.94 -23.77
C GLU A 1025 37.60 15.95 -24.41
N PHE A 1026 36.55 15.90 -23.59
CA PHE A 1026 35.16 15.84 -24.04
C PHE A 1026 34.40 17.15 -23.85
N HIS A 1027 35.04 18.16 -23.23
CA HIS A 1027 34.43 19.41 -22.80
C HIS A 1027 33.16 19.26 -21.95
N LEU A 1028 33.03 18.16 -21.21
CA LEU A 1028 31.87 17.87 -20.35
C LEU A 1028 32.16 18.23 -18.91
N GLN A 1029 31.22 18.90 -18.25
CA GLN A 1029 31.17 19.04 -16.80
C GLN A 1029 30.39 17.84 -16.25
N ILE A 1030 31.02 17.05 -15.41
CA ILE A 1030 30.43 15.80 -14.91
C ILE A 1030 30.35 15.80 -13.39
N SER A 1031 29.35 15.08 -12.88
CA SER A 1031 29.19 14.87 -11.46
C SER A 1031 30.33 14.00 -10.90
N ARG A 1032 30.50 14.04 -9.58
CA ARG A 1032 31.42 13.14 -8.90
C ARG A 1032 31.08 11.66 -9.13
N HIS A 1033 29.79 11.33 -9.22
CA HIS A 1033 29.33 9.97 -9.47
C HIS A 1033 29.73 9.47 -10.87
N VAL A 1034 29.49 10.27 -11.89
CA VAL A 1034 29.89 9.93 -13.27
C VAL A 1034 31.41 9.78 -13.39
N ALA A 1035 32.18 10.70 -12.79
CA ALA A 1035 33.64 10.60 -12.78
C ALA A 1035 34.10 9.28 -12.12
N GLN A 1036 33.48 8.90 -11.01
CA GLN A 1036 33.78 7.66 -10.31
C GLN A 1036 33.51 6.43 -11.16
N VAL A 1037 32.34 6.34 -11.81
CA VAL A 1037 32.00 5.24 -12.72
C VAL A 1037 33.02 5.12 -13.86
N LEU A 1038 33.43 6.25 -14.43
CA LEU A 1038 34.45 6.29 -15.48
C LEU A 1038 35.84 5.86 -14.96
N VAL A 1039 36.21 6.18 -13.73
CA VAL A 1039 37.46 5.71 -13.10
C VAL A 1039 37.40 4.20 -12.81
N ILE A 1040 36.31 3.71 -12.20
CA ILE A 1040 36.13 2.29 -11.85
C ILE A 1040 36.17 1.41 -13.10
N SER A 1041 35.53 1.86 -14.16
CA SER A 1041 35.52 1.17 -15.46
C SER A 1041 36.85 1.29 -16.21
N GLY A 1042 37.87 1.93 -15.62
CA GLY A 1042 39.20 2.10 -16.20
C GLY A 1042 39.25 3.05 -17.39
N ARG A 1043 38.22 3.89 -17.57
CA ARG A 1043 38.04 4.75 -18.76
C ARG A 1043 38.71 6.11 -18.61
N ILE A 1044 38.85 6.61 -17.39
CA ILE A 1044 39.65 7.79 -17.06
C ILE A 1044 40.56 7.48 -15.87
N LYS A 1045 41.72 8.13 -15.79
CA LYS A 1045 42.59 8.03 -14.61
C LYS A 1045 42.10 8.99 -13.54
N ALA A 1046 42.09 8.57 -12.28
CA ALA A 1046 41.92 9.48 -11.15
C ALA A 1046 43.21 10.28 -10.98
N THR A 1047 43.27 11.47 -11.58
CA THR A 1047 44.36 12.44 -11.45
C THR A 1047 43.91 13.67 -10.70
#